data_AF-A0A2N1Q3J9-F1
#
_entry.id   AF-A0A2N1Q3J9-F1
#
_cell.length_a   1.000
_cell.length_b   1.000
_cell.length_c   1.000
_cell.angle_alpha   90.00
_cell.angle_beta   90.00
_cell.angle_gamma   90.00
#
_symmetry.space_group_name_H-M   'P 1'
#
loop_
_entity.id
_entity.type
_entity.pdbx_description
1 polymer ?
#
loop_
_entity_poly.entity_id
_entity_poly.type
_entity_poly.pdbx_seq_one_letter_code
_entity_poly.pdbx_strand_id
1 'polypeptide(L)'
;MFLASFDVGILFSLNLIFYIVLGLAVLFGFLSGLKKSLYKLITMAIFYILFFVTLNLVVGIIWTADLSFLGPILGDNIDPSLASFTSFEASYQDVFAHFLGSEIDLSQMSEEFMIMTAGIIQFAIKIVWTILYFTVILIIYKFICFIIRIIFFKTKKGANKMRGLGAIVGAANGLMAIFIMLIVMGGTISILDSMSSLMEQFATEEDSTQTLNYIPRENLYEANYTLLAEPTDPGDNPLNDPMVQDALEILNQMVEEYNSNIFVKAANAIQVKSVIDEDVTVPMHINLFDSVLSFEYKETQVAFRYELGVFAEAFAVFAQSEYMETENIADIKGDEIRDLFAIIANSKLIISAVPIAIEYAAIEFEQELPFEVETLYDGTIDFEEELATIGVIAGQLFDILNGAGFIAGEGDVSQIEVTGETVTDIFANIAGSEVITVIIETVLFPMLQDSDGQVSAIIVVPEDLDLEAEIIALGEIFAEVVEADLDFEALTGGNVSETIKTLAQVDLTILLESRLVTEALINILSGNAGIDGIDFFTIPADIVWKDSEDAVGELRQILEAVNALLEVSEDINLEDLDLSIIADMDSETISTFFESYVIRATVTDLIKEMPMQDMALIFPDVVFDENGYFTETELINVAEAIKLIIVIGEEETTFDPNKILQLTDPEVDTLFASDILYATVGNYFNTVDTTTFVVPQVVNTTIDVDGVPVDVVTKEELKNVFKAISTLALESFDGVEFDASYINRLENETQDDIDEDKINTILDSLIIYATLSDVVIGLDKSVGGQLVIPDKDVENNDIITLEGDVYYIARTEVINVFRAMYSINITDFNTINLEDTTLLKTNFDVLIDSAIIHATISDVILNIGSTVIVPERDSNNVPILVTTSDTYIIESELNAMIDGLDLLGVTDPNSFQNFTFANLDDDTKRYQLMDSAILHATITDQLLNLDD
;
A
#
# COMPACT_ATOMS: atom_id res chain seq x y z
N MET A 1 50.32 -6.62 53.40
CA MET A 1 51.14 -6.11 54.53
C MET A 1 52.30 -5.17 54.13
N PHE A 2 52.67 -5.02 52.84
CA PHE A 2 53.78 -4.12 52.43
C PHE A 2 53.33 -2.74 51.91
N LEU A 3 52.02 -2.45 51.89
CA LEU A 3 51.45 -1.20 51.36
C LEU A 3 51.04 -0.17 52.45
N ALA A 4 50.77 -0.62 53.68
CA ALA A 4 50.30 0.24 54.78
C ALA A 4 51.36 1.17 55.43
N SER A 5 52.49 1.42 54.76
CA SER A 5 53.53 2.35 55.24
C SER A 5 53.93 3.43 54.22
N PHE A 6 53.16 3.58 53.13
CA PHE A 6 53.34 4.68 52.19
C PHE A 6 52.65 5.94 52.73
N ASP A 7 53.34 6.59 53.67
CA ASP A 7 52.97 7.85 54.30
C ASP A 7 53.00 9.02 53.29
N VAL A 8 52.25 10.08 53.59
CA VAL A 8 51.87 11.34 52.88
C VAL A 8 53.04 12.12 52.21
N GLY A 9 54.26 11.59 52.22
CA GLY A 9 55.46 12.14 51.60
C GLY A 9 55.53 12.02 50.06
N ILE A 10 54.71 11.20 49.40
CA ILE A 10 54.73 11.06 47.93
C ILE A 10 54.27 12.35 47.23
N LEU A 11 53.31 13.05 47.81
CA LEU A 11 52.68 14.26 47.28
C LEU A 11 53.68 15.42 47.11
N PHE A 12 54.53 15.60 48.13
CA PHE A 12 55.69 16.49 48.03
C PHE A 12 56.81 15.91 47.14
N SER A 13 56.88 14.60 46.96
CA SER A 13 58.00 13.93 46.27
C SER A 13 57.95 14.07 44.75
N LEU A 14 56.78 14.00 44.09
CA LEU A 14 56.69 14.05 42.62
C LEU A 14 57.11 15.41 42.05
N ASN A 15 56.54 16.48 42.62
CA ASN A 15 56.95 17.86 42.35
C ASN A 15 58.45 18.06 42.66
N LEU A 16 58.88 17.62 43.84
CA LEU A 16 60.27 17.77 44.28
C LEU A 16 61.24 17.00 43.38
N ILE A 17 60.89 15.82 42.87
CA ILE A 17 61.73 15.02 41.98
C ILE A 17 62.00 15.78 40.68
N PHE A 18 60.98 16.37 40.05
CA PHE A 18 61.20 17.17 38.83
C PHE A 18 62.09 18.39 39.11
N TYR A 19 61.86 19.11 40.21
CA TYR A 19 62.72 20.24 40.58
C TYR A 19 64.14 19.81 40.97
N ILE A 20 64.32 18.64 41.60
CA ILE A 20 65.64 18.07 41.91
C ILE A 20 66.36 17.66 40.63
N VAL A 21 65.69 16.97 39.71
CA VAL A 21 66.26 16.56 38.42
C VAL A 21 66.68 17.79 37.63
N LEU A 22 65.83 18.82 37.57
CA LEU A 22 66.15 20.08 36.92
C LEU A 22 67.31 20.80 37.62
N GLY A 23 67.27 20.93 38.95
CA GLY A 23 68.29 21.60 39.75
C GLY A 23 69.66 20.93 39.67
N LEU A 24 69.71 19.60 39.74
CA LEU A 24 70.93 18.81 39.53
C LEU A 24 71.42 18.96 38.09
N ALA A 25 70.55 18.94 37.09
CA ALA A 25 70.95 19.11 35.69
C ALA A 25 71.55 20.50 35.42
N VAL A 26 70.97 21.55 36.02
CA VAL A 26 71.51 22.92 35.98
C VAL A 26 72.87 23.00 36.69
N LEU A 27 72.99 22.40 37.88
CA LEU A 27 74.23 22.40 38.66
C LEU A 27 75.35 21.63 37.96
N PHE A 28 75.08 20.42 37.47
CA PHE A 28 76.04 19.64 36.69
C PHE A 28 76.37 20.31 35.35
N GLY A 29 75.41 21.00 34.74
CA GLY A 29 75.61 21.82 33.56
C GLY A 29 76.58 22.98 33.81
N PHE A 30 76.40 23.68 34.93
CA PHE A 30 77.28 24.77 35.37
C PHE A 30 78.70 24.28 35.68
N LEU A 31 78.84 23.13 36.35
CA LEU A 31 80.12 22.52 36.70
C LEU A 31 80.87 21.99 35.46
N SER A 32 80.15 21.35 34.54
CA SER A 32 80.73 20.71 33.36
C SER A 32 81.05 21.69 32.22
N GLY A 33 80.30 22.79 32.12
CA GLY A 33 80.48 23.86 31.13
C GLY A 33 79.88 23.56 29.76
N LEU A 34 79.65 24.60 28.94
CA LEU A 34 78.83 24.56 27.72
C LEU A 34 79.12 23.36 26.80
N LYS A 35 80.37 23.14 26.40
CA LYS A 35 80.72 22.08 25.43
C LYS A 35 80.38 20.67 25.94
N LYS A 36 80.55 20.41 27.24
CA LYS A 36 80.29 19.08 27.81
C LYS A 36 78.79 18.86 28.01
N SER A 37 78.08 19.88 28.47
CA SER A 37 76.62 19.85 28.59
C SER A 37 75.96 19.67 27.22
N LEU A 38 76.44 20.40 26.21
CA LEU A 38 75.88 20.34 24.85
C LEU A 38 76.12 18.99 24.18
N TYR A 39 77.32 18.43 24.33
CA TYR A 39 77.58 17.06 23.88
C TYR A 39 76.61 16.07 24.53
N LYS A 40 76.44 16.14 25.87
CA LYS A 40 75.53 15.25 26.58
C LYS A 40 74.08 15.40 26.10
N LEU A 41 73.60 16.63 25.96
CA LEU A 41 72.26 16.93 25.46
C LEU A 41 72.03 16.31 24.08
N ILE A 42 72.92 16.60 23.11
CA ILE A 42 72.79 16.09 21.74
C ILE A 42 72.85 14.57 21.71
N THR A 43 73.82 13.94 22.41
CA THR A 43 73.93 12.48 22.41
C THR A 43 72.73 11.79 23.06
N MET A 44 72.16 12.38 24.12
CA MET A 44 70.99 11.80 24.78
C MET A 44 69.71 12.05 23.97
N ALA A 45 69.56 13.21 23.33
CA ALA A 45 68.45 13.48 22.43
C ALA A 45 68.45 12.49 21.25
N ILE A 46 69.62 12.24 20.63
CA ILE A 46 69.76 11.23 19.57
C ILE A 46 69.38 9.85 20.09
N PHE A 47 69.81 9.46 21.29
CA PHE A 47 69.49 8.15 21.87
C PHE A 47 67.98 7.93 22.03
N TYR A 48 67.25 8.94 22.51
CA TYR A 48 65.80 8.84 22.68
C TYR A 48 65.04 8.92 21.36
N ILE A 49 65.44 9.82 20.45
CA ILE A 49 64.82 9.90 19.12
C ILE A 49 65.03 8.59 18.35
N LEU A 50 66.24 8.03 18.40
CA LEU A 50 66.57 6.78 17.72
C LEU A 50 65.74 5.62 18.28
N PHE A 51 65.48 5.57 19.59
CA PHE A 51 64.59 4.56 20.17
C PHE A 51 63.23 4.54 19.50
N PHE A 52 62.49 5.65 19.55
CA PHE A 52 61.12 5.71 19.03
C PHE A 52 61.08 5.54 17.50
N VAL A 53 62.04 6.11 16.77
CA VAL A 53 62.11 5.97 15.30
C VAL A 53 62.47 4.54 14.87
N THR A 54 63.19 3.77 15.68
CA THR A 54 63.62 2.42 15.33
C THR A 54 62.85 1.32 16.08
N LEU A 55 61.85 1.68 16.88
CA LEU A 55 61.15 0.76 17.77
C LEU A 55 60.56 -0.44 16.98
N ASN A 56 59.66 -0.16 16.05
CA ASN A 56 59.01 -1.21 15.25
C ASN A 56 60.01 -1.95 14.36
N LEU A 57 60.99 -1.24 13.78
CA LEU A 57 62.04 -1.84 12.95
C LEU A 57 62.87 -2.87 13.74
N VAL A 58 63.29 -2.55 14.97
CA VAL A 58 64.10 -3.47 15.77
C VAL A 58 63.25 -4.63 16.30
N VAL A 59 61.99 -4.39 16.66
CA VAL A 59 61.07 -5.47 17.03
C VAL A 59 60.89 -6.45 15.87
N GLY A 60 60.70 -5.98 14.63
CA GLY A 60 60.65 -6.84 13.44
C GLY A 60 61.96 -7.60 13.17
N ILE A 61 63.11 -7.01 13.48
CA ILE A 61 64.40 -7.74 13.43
C ILE A 61 64.44 -8.83 14.51
N ILE A 62 63.97 -8.57 15.74
CA ILE A 62 63.96 -9.56 16.83
C ILE A 62 62.97 -10.69 16.51
N TRP A 63 61.82 -10.37 15.90
CA TRP A 63 60.80 -11.32 15.47
C TRP A 63 61.37 -12.43 14.58
N THR A 64 62.19 -12.04 13.60
CA THR A 64 62.79 -12.91 12.58
C THR A 64 64.19 -13.41 12.96
N ALA A 65 64.75 -12.96 14.08
CA ALA A 65 66.11 -13.32 14.47
C ALA A 65 66.22 -14.80 14.88
N ASP A 66 67.32 -15.45 14.49
CA ASP A 66 67.69 -16.76 15.03
C ASP A 66 68.13 -16.61 16.50
N LEU A 67 67.22 -17.00 17.39
CA LEU A 67 67.31 -17.01 18.84
C LEU A 67 67.30 -18.44 19.37
N SER A 68 67.82 -19.41 18.61
CA SER A 68 67.92 -20.83 19.00
C SER A 68 68.60 -21.08 20.36
N PHE A 69 69.40 -20.11 20.85
CA PHE A 69 69.96 -20.17 22.20
C PHE A 69 68.90 -20.11 23.33
N LEU A 70 67.70 -19.59 23.04
CA LEU A 70 66.58 -19.55 23.98
C LEU A 70 65.86 -20.89 24.08
N GLY A 71 65.89 -21.75 23.05
CA GLY A 71 65.14 -23.02 23.04
C GLY A 71 65.35 -23.90 24.27
N PRO A 72 66.59 -24.20 24.70
CA PRO A 72 66.83 -24.94 25.93
C PRO A 72 66.29 -24.24 27.20
N ILE A 73 66.31 -22.90 27.22
CA ILE A 73 65.84 -22.10 28.37
C ILE A 73 64.31 -22.09 28.43
N LEU A 74 63.64 -21.94 27.28
CA LEU A 74 62.18 -21.93 27.18
C LEU A 74 61.61 -23.34 27.40
N GLY A 75 62.27 -24.35 26.81
CA GLY A 75 61.97 -25.77 26.99
C GLY A 75 61.95 -26.22 28.46
N ASP A 76 62.94 -25.79 29.24
CA ASP A 76 63.12 -26.22 30.64
C ASP A 76 62.28 -25.40 31.64
N ASN A 77 61.95 -24.14 31.33
CA ASN A 77 61.35 -23.21 32.31
C ASN A 77 59.93 -22.73 31.94
N ILE A 78 59.47 -22.92 30.71
CA ILE A 78 58.15 -22.49 30.24
C ILE A 78 57.35 -23.70 29.76
N ASP A 79 57.77 -24.30 28.64
CA ASP A 79 57.06 -25.43 28.03
C ASP A 79 58.01 -26.36 27.25
N PRO A 80 57.95 -27.69 27.44
CA PRO A 80 58.77 -28.65 26.70
C PRO A 80 58.68 -28.55 25.16
N SER A 81 57.55 -28.11 24.61
CA SER A 81 57.36 -27.89 23.15
C SER A 81 58.33 -26.83 22.60
N LEU A 82 58.70 -25.86 23.42
CA LEU A 82 59.61 -24.77 23.06
C LEU A 82 61.10 -25.17 23.07
N ALA A 83 61.42 -26.43 23.39
CA ALA A 83 62.80 -26.92 23.37
C ALA A 83 63.47 -26.81 21.97
N SER A 84 62.65 -26.77 20.91
CA SER A 84 63.09 -26.62 19.52
C SER A 84 62.96 -25.19 18.95
N PHE A 85 62.67 -24.20 19.80
CA PHE A 85 62.52 -22.80 19.41
C PHE A 85 63.71 -22.29 18.60
N THR A 86 63.43 -21.62 17.47
CA THR A 86 64.46 -21.03 16.58
C THR A 86 64.31 -19.52 16.49
N SER A 87 63.13 -19.02 16.13
CA SER A 87 62.78 -17.60 16.12
C SER A 87 61.35 -17.42 16.62
N PHE A 88 60.95 -16.19 16.96
CA PHE A 88 59.55 -15.93 17.31
C PHE A 88 58.63 -16.18 16.11
N GLU A 89 59.02 -15.74 14.90
CA GLU A 89 58.27 -16.00 13.66
C GLU A 89 58.04 -17.49 13.36
N ALA A 90 59.00 -18.37 13.67
CA ALA A 90 58.87 -19.81 13.36
C ALA A 90 58.16 -20.62 14.46
N SER A 91 58.00 -20.06 15.66
CA SER A 91 57.51 -20.79 16.84
C SER A 91 56.40 -20.03 17.58
N TYR A 92 55.82 -18.98 17.00
CA TYR A 92 54.78 -18.18 17.65
C TYR A 92 53.51 -18.98 17.95
N GLN A 93 53.17 -19.96 17.11
CA GLN A 93 52.02 -20.85 17.31
C GLN A 93 52.19 -21.68 18.60
N ASP A 94 53.36 -22.29 18.78
CA ASP A 94 53.69 -23.07 19.98
C ASP A 94 53.70 -22.18 21.23
N VAL A 95 54.23 -20.96 21.10
CA VAL A 95 54.24 -19.97 22.20
C VAL A 95 52.81 -19.57 22.58
N PHE A 96 51.93 -19.36 21.60
CA PHE A 96 50.56 -18.93 21.83
C PHE A 96 49.68 -20.03 22.42
N ALA A 97 49.79 -21.26 21.91
CA ALA A 97 49.08 -22.43 22.42
C ALA A 97 49.34 -22.69 23.92
N HIS A 98 50.54 -22.36 24.41
CA HIS A 98 50.85 -22.45 25.84
C HIS A 98 50.03 -21.47 26.70
N PHE A 99 49.75 -20.27 26.21
CA PHE A 99 49.05 -19.23 26.99
C PHE A 99 47.52 -19.38 27.00
N LEU A 100 46.93 -19.95 25.94
CA LEU A 100 45.48 -20.16 25.85
C LEU A 100 45.03 -21.59 26.20
N GLY A 101 45.97 -22.52 26.38
CA GLY A 101 45.68 -23.93 26.63
C GLY A 101 45.52 -24.73 25.33
N SER A 102 45.56 -26.07 25.45
CA SER A 102 45.52 -26.98 24.29
C SER A 102 44.12 -27.17 23.67
N GLU A 103 43.15 -26.33 24.05
CA GLU A 103 41.75 -26.46 23.64
C GLU A 103 41.46 -25.80 22.29
N ILE A 104 42.28 -24.85 21.84
CA ILE A 104 42.12 -24.17 20.53
C ILE A 104 42.95 -24.88 19.46
N ASP A 105 42.31 -25.47 18.45
CA ASP A 105 42.99 -26.02 17.26
C ASP A 105 43.39 -24.91 16.29
N LEU A 106 44.59 -24.38 16.48
CA LEU A 106 45.18 -23.33 15.65
C LEU A 106 45.35 -23.70 14.16
N SER A 107 45.17 -24.97 13.78
CA SER A 107 45.31 -25.40 12.38
C SER A 107 44.09 -25.12 11.51
N GLN A 108 42.94 -24.81 12.12
CA GLN A 108 41.68 -24.51 11.43
C GLN A 108 41.35 -23.02 11.37
N MET A 109 42.15 -22.18 12.01
CA MET A 109 41.96 -20.72 12.08
C MET A 109 42.51 -20.02 10.83
N SER A 110 41.91 -18.88 10.49
CA SER A 110 42.25 -17.99 9.38
C SER A 110 43.66 -17.42 9.46
N GLU A 111 44.17 -16.89 8.34
CA GLU A 111 45.44 -16.17 8.32
C GLU A 111 45.36 -14.90 9.20
N GLU A 112 44.19 -14.28 9.25
CA GLU A 112 43.85 -13.10 10.02
C GLU A 112 43.98 -13.33 11.52
N PHE A 113 43.45 -14.46 12.02
CA PHE A 113 43.67 -14.89 13.40
C PHE A 113 45.16 -14.95 13.73
N MET A 114 45.95 -15.56 12.84
CA MET A 114 47.38 -15.73 13.04
C MET A 114 48.15 -14.40 13.03
N ILE A 115 47.70 -13.41 12.25
CA ILE A 115 48.25 -12.05 12.24
C ILE A 115 48.00 -11.36 13.59
N MET A 116 46.79 -11.48 14.16
CA MET A 116 46.46 -10.93 15.48
C MET A 116 47.34 -11.56 16.57
N THR A 117 47.45 -12.88 16.58
CA THR A 117 48.33 -13.62 17.49
C THR A 117 49.78 -13.15 17.40
N ALA A 118 50.30 -12.97 16.18
CA ALA A 118 51.66 -12.46 15.97
C ALA A 118 51.81 -11.03 16.54
N GLY A 119 50.82 -10.15 16.34
CA GLY A 119 50.77 -8.81 16.91
C GLY A 119 50.87 -8.79 18.43
N ILE A 120 50.12 -9.66 19.12
CA ILE A 120 50.14 -9.80 20.60
C ILE A 120 51.51 -10.27 21.09
N ILE A 121 52.18 -11.18 20.39
CA ILE A 121 53.53 -11.62 20.79
C ILE A 121 54.56 -10.51 20.51
N GLN A 122 54.44 -9.79 19.39
CA GLN A 122 55.28 -8.62 19.09
C GLN A 122 55.11 -7.49 20.11
N PHE A 123 53.92 -7.31 20.67
CA PHE A 123 53.67 -6.41 21.81
C PHE A 123 54.56 -6.77 23.00
N ALA A 124 54.59 -8.04 23.41
CA ALA A 124 55.42 -8.51 24.51
C ALA A 124 56.92 -8.29 24.22
N ILE A 125 57.36 -8.54 22.98
CA ILE A 125 58.74 -8.27 22.54
C ILE A 125 59.05 -6.77 22.61
N LYS A 126 58.12 -5.89 22.22
CA LYS A 126 58.28 -4.43 22.28
C LYS A 126 58.48 -3.95 23.73
N ILE A 127 57.76 -4.52 24.69
CA ILE A 127 57.95 -4.24 26.13
C ILE A 127 59.35 -4.69 26.59
N VAL A 128 59.73 -5.93 26.29
CA VAL A 128 61.04 -6.48 26.67
C VAL A 128 62.18 -5.68 26.05
N TRP A 129 62.06 -5.31 24.78
CA TRP A 129 63.04 -4.47 24.08
C TRP A 129 63.16 -3.09 24.71
N THR A 130 62.04 -2.47 25.09
CA THR A 130 62.04 -1.19 25.79
C THR A 130 62.84 -1.28 27.09
N ILE A 131 62.58 -2.31 27.91
CA ILE A 131 63.31 -2.53 29.16
C ILE A 131 64.81 -2.72 28.87
N LEU A 132 65.18 -3.57 27.92
CA LEU A 132 66.58 -3.82 27.54
C LEU A 132 67.28 -2.56 27.00
N TYR A 133 66.59 -1.75 26.20
CA TYR A 133 67.14 -0.55 25.59
C TYR A 133 67.48 0.51 26.65
N PHE A 134 66.56 0.77 27.59
CA PHE A 134 66.77 1.77 28.63
C PHE A 134 67.64 1.28 29.82
N THR A 135 67.87 -0.03 29.95
CA THR A 135 68.75 -0.59 31.00
C THR A 135 70.14 -0.91 30.46
N VAL A 136 70.26 -1.92 29.59
CA VAL A 136 71.53 -2.47 29.11
C VAL A 136 72.14 -1.59 28.03
N ILE A 137 71.38 -1.25 26.99
CA ILE A 137 71.90 -0.48 25.84
C ILE A 137 72.25 0.93 26.28
N LEU A 138 71.47 1.55 27.18
CA LEU A 138 71.79 2.85 27.76
C LEU A 138 73.17 2.87 28.42
N ILE A 139 73.57 1.81 29.14
CA ILE A 139 74.89 1.71 29.78
C ILE A 139 75.98 1.62 28.72
N ILE A 140 75.81 0.74 27.73
CA ILE A 140 76.74 0.55 26.62
C ILE A 140 76.90 1.85 25.83
N TYR A 141 75.79 2.50 25.47
CA TYR A 141 75.75 3.77 24.76
C TYR A 141 76.47 4.88 25.53
N LYS A 142 76.18 5.02 26.84
CA LYS A 142 76.88 5.98 27.70
C LYS A 142 78.39 5.73 27.73
N PHE A 143 78.82 4.47 27.73
CA PHE A 143 80.23 4.11 27.67
C PHE A 143 80.88 4.44 26.32
N ILE A 144 80.22 4.14 25.19
CA ILE A 144 80.68 4.49 23.84
C ILE A 144 80.79 6.01 23.69
N CYS A 145 79.74 6.75 24.04
CA CYS A 145 79.74 8.21 24.00
C CYS A 145 80.81 8.79 24.93
N PHE A 146 81.10 8.15 26.06
CA PHE A 146 82.20 8.56 26.94
C PHE A 146 83.57 8.41 26.26
N ILE A 147 83.82 7.29 25.58
CA ILE A 147 85.06 7.05 24.81
C ILE A 147 85.18 8.08 23.66
N ILE A 148 84.13 8.25 22.86
CA ILE A 148 84.09 9.22 21.74
C ILE A 148 84.41 10.64 22.26
N ARG A 149 83.85 11.01 23.41
CA ARG A 149 84.10 12.30 24.04
C ARG A 149 85.58 12.49 24.38
N ILE A 150 86.25 11.46 24.90
CA ILE A 150 87.67 11.52 25.28
C ILE A 150 88.56 11.71 24.04
N ILE A 151 88.22 11.04 22.93
CA ILE A 151 89.01 11.04 21.70
C ILE A 151 88.88 12.39 20.98
N PHE A 152 87.65 12.86 20.73
CA PHE A 152 87.39 14.01 19.86
C PHE A 152 87.28 15.35 20.60
N PHE A 153 86.86 15.36 21.87
CA PHE A 153 86.59 16.59 22.62
C PHE A 153 87.64 16.85 23.71
N LYS A 154 88.92 17.02 23.30
CA LYS A 154 90.00 17.43 24.22
C LYS A 154 89.88 18.91 24.59
N THR A 155 89.63 19.22 25.86
CA THR A 155 89.61 20.61 26.35
C THR A 155 91.01 21.13 26.58
N LYS A 156 91.41 22.22 25.88
CA LYS A 156 92.65 22.95 26.18
C LYS A 156 92.60 23.52 27.61
N LYS A 157 93.67 23.30 28.38
CA LYS A 157 93.78 23.76 29.78
C LYS A 157 93.77 25.31 29.79
N GLY A 158 92.74 25.91 30.41
CA GLY A 158 92.59 27.37 30.54
C GLY A 158 91.48 28.05 29.71
N ALA A 159 90.72 27.33 28.87
CA ALA A 159 89.63 27.92 28.09
C ALA A 159 88.41 28.29 28.95
N ASN A 160 87.74 29.42 28.63
CA ASN A 160 86.50 29.85 29.30
C ASN A 160 85.42 28.77 29.12
N LYS A 161 84.93 28.22 30.23
CA LYS A 161 83.94 27.12 30.24
C LYS A 161 82.50 27.59 30.00
N MET A 162 82.26 28.90 29.89
CA MET A 162 80.95 29.52 29.65
C MET A 162 79.89 28.91 30.59
N ARG A 163 80.18 28.92 31.89
CA ARG A 163 79.43 28.14 32.90
C ARG A 163 77.95 28.50 32.97
N GLY A 164 77.58 29.77 32.78
CA GLY A 164 76.17 30.19 32.71
C GLY A 164 75.42 29.56 31.53
N LEU A 165 76.01 29.57 30.33
CA LEU A 165 75.44 28.87 29.17
C LEU A 165 75.48 27.35 29.35
N GLY A 166 76.47 26.81 30.06
CA GLY A 166 76.50 25.41 30.49
C GLY A 166 75.36 25.05 31.44
N ALA A 167 74.93 25.97 32.29
CA ALA A 167 73.78 25.81 33.18
C ALA A 167 72.46 25.81 32.39
N ILE A 168 72.31 26.68 31.39
CA ILE A 168 71.14 26.71 30.48
C ILE A 168 71.02 25.40 29.69
N VAL A 169 72.12 24.93 29.09
CA VAL A 169 72.12 23.64 28.38
C VAL A 169 71.93 22.46 29.34
N GLY A 170 72.41 22.59 30.58
CA GLY A 170 72.09 21.67 31.67
C GLY A 170 70.60 21.62 31.96
N ALA A 171 69.93 22.78 32.04
CA ALA A 171 68.49 22.88 32.22
C ALA A 171 67.73 22.19 31.08
N ALA A 172 68.10 22.43 29.82
CA ALA A 172 67.50 21.76 28.67
C ALA A 172 67.65 20.23 28.73
N ASN A 173 68.82 19.72 29.16
CA ASN A 173 69.00 18.29 29.37
C ASN A 173 68.18 17.76 30.55
N GLY A 174 67.96 18.58 31.57
CA GLY A 174 67.06 18.27 32.69
C GLY A 174 65.61 18.18 32.25
N LEU A 175 65.13 19.16 31.48
CA LEU A 175 63.78 19.16 30.90
C LEU A 175 63.54 17.95 29.99
N MET A 176 64.50 17.59 29.14
CA MET A 176 64.41 16.37 28.32
C MET A 176 64.34 15.10 29.19
N ALA A 177 65.12 15.01 30.28
CA ALA A 177 65.05 13.87 31.19
C ALA A 177 63.70 13.81 31.92
N ILE A 178 63.16 14.97 32.31
CA ILE A 178 61.80 15.08 32.88
C ILE A 178 60.77 14.62 31.84
N PHE A 179 60.89 15.05 30.59
CA PHE A 179 59.96 14.65 29.52
C PHE A 179 59.94 13.13 29.30
N ILE A 180 61.11 12.46 29.27
CA ILE A 180 61.16 10.99 29.19
C ILE A 180 60.52 10.33 30.42
N MET A 181 60.72 10.92 31.61
CA MET A 181 60.07 10.46 32.83
C MET A 181 58.54 10.65 32.75
N LEU A 182 58.07 11.72 32.11
CA LEU A 182 56.66 11.99 31.87
C LEU A 182 56.02 11.01 30.89
N ILE A 183 56.76 10.48 29.90
CA ILE A 183 56.23 9.42 29.01
C ILE A 183 55.79 8.21 29.86
N VAL A 184 56.71 7.68 30.68
CA VAL A 184 56.42 6.52 31.52
C VAL A 184 55.39 6.86 32.59
N MET A 185 55.60 7.96 33.34
CA MET A 185 54.70 8.28 34.45
C MET A 185 53.32 8.73 33.97
N GLY A 186 53.22 9.48 32.87
CA GLY A 186 51.93 9.94 32.34
C GLY A 186 51.09 8.79 31.83
N GLY A 187 51.70 7.87 31.09
CA GLY A 187 51.03 6.65 30.67
C GLY A 187 50.61 5.77 31.86
N THR A 188 51.49 5.55 32.84
CA THR A 188 51.13 4.75 34.03
C THR A 188 50.07 5.42 34.90
N ILE A 189 50.09 6.76 35.04
CA ILE A 189 49.09 7.49 35.80
C ILE A 189 47.74 7.44 35.08
N SER A 190 47.72 7.56 33.74
CA SER A 190 46.49 7.37 32.96
C SER A 190 45.93 5.95 33.09
N ILE A 191 46.78 4.92 33.10
CA ILE A 191 46.34 3.54 33.38
C ILE A 191 45.76 3.44 34.81
N LEU A 192 46.46 4.00 35.80
CA LEU A 192 46.00 3.98 37.19
C LEU A 192 44.68 4.73 37.38
N ASP A 193 44.44 5.81 36.64
CA ASP A 193 43.19 6.56 36.62
C ASP A 193 42.02 5.73 36.06
N SER A 194 42.21 5.08 34.90
CA SER A 194 41.21 4.16 34.35
C SER A 194 40.97 2.96 35.27
N MET A 195 42.02 2.39 35.87
CA MET A 195 41.89 1.28 36.82
C MET A 195 41.25 1.71 38.14
N SER A 196 41.57 2.88 38.69
CA SER A 196 40.98 3.35 39.94
C SER A 196 39.51 3.67 39.75
N SER A 197 39.13 4.26 38.61
CA SER A 197 37.73 4.45 38.23
C SER A 197 36.97 3.11 38.18
N LEU A 198 37.52 2.10 37.51
CA LEU A 198 36.96 0.74 37.51
C LEU A 198 36.85 0.16 38.92
N MET A 199 37.93 0.19 39.71
CA MET A 199 37.97 -0.43 41.05
C MET A 199 37.09 0.29 42.08
N GLU A 200 36.95 1.62 42.00
CA GLU A 200 36.05 2.41 42.86
C GLU A 200 34.60 2.01 42.63
N GLN A 201 34.22 1.70 41.40
CA GLN A 201 32.89 1.20 41.03
C GLN A 201 32.66 -0.25 41.53
N PHE A 202 33.70 -1.08 41.67
CA PHE A 202 33.58 -2.42 42.28
C PHE A 202 33.63 -2.42 43.82
N ALA A 203 34.04 -1.31 44.44
CA ALA A 203 34.21 -1.18 45.90
C ALA A 203 32.94 -0.68 46.61
N THR A 204 31.83 -0.50 45.90
CA THR A 204 30.59 0.07 46.43
C THR A 204 29.56 -0.94 46.95
N GLU A 205 29.79 -2.25 46.89
CA GLU A 205 28.73 -3.22 47.26
C GLU A 205 29.09 -4.28 48.31
N GLU A 206 28.18 -4.38 49.29
CA GLU A 206 27.81 -5.59 50.00
C GLU A 206 26.78 -6.36 49.14
N ASP A 207 27.08 -7.62 48.80
CA ASP A 207 26.09 -8.70 48.58
C ASP A 207 25.43 -8.90 47.19
N SER A 208 26.12 -8.74 46.05
CA SER A 208 25.56 -9.02 44.72
C SER A 208 25.91 -10.42 44.15
N THR A 209 25.07 -11.43 44.39
CA THR A 209 24.97 -12.62 43.51
C THR A 209 23.53 -13.16 43.44
N GLN A 210 22.77 -12.71 42.44
CA GLN A 210 21.67 -13.51 41.91
C GLN A 210 22.09 -14.13 40.57
N THR A 211 21.92 -15.45 40.46
CA THR A 211 22.03 -16.18 39.21
C THR A 211 20.94 -15.70 38.25
N LEU A 212 21.32 -15.20 37.08
CA LEU A 212 20.44 -14.91 35.96
C LEU A 212 19.55 -16.13 35.68
N ASN A 213 18.26 -16.03 36.00
CA ASN A 213 17.31 -17.14 35.83
C ASN A 213 16.64 -17.02 34.45
N TYR A 214 17.39 -17.32 33.39
CA TYR A 214 16.81 -17.51 32.07
C TYR A 214 16.17 -18.90 31.99
N ILE A 215 15.00 -19.01 31.34
CA ILE A 215 14.52 -20.32 30.86
C ILE A 215 15.48 -20.72 29.73
N PRO A 216 16.28 -21.79 29.89
CA PRO A 216 17.23 -22.19 28.85
C PRO A 216 16.45 -22.57 27.60
N ARG A 217 16.76 -21.93 26.47
CA ARG A 217 16.41 -22.48 25.16
C ARG A 217 17.52 -23.45 24.80
N GLU A 218 17.20 -24.73 24.58
CA GLU A 218 18.17 -25.84 24.46
C GLU A 218 19.28 -25.67 23.38
N ASN A 219 19.25 -24.60 22.57
CA ASN A 219 20.15 -24.35 21.44
C ASN A 219 20.85 -22.97 21.45
N LEU A 220 20.73 -22.14 22.50
CA LEU A 220 21.44 -20.86 22.61
C LEU A 220 22.42 -20.92 23.79
N TYR A 221 23.64 -20.44 23.56
CA TYR A 221 24.74 -20.44 24.53
C TYR A 221 24.34 -19.74 25.84
N GLU A 222 24.56 -20.41 26.97
CA GLU A 222 24.35 -19.85 28.31
C GLU A 222 25.53 -18.93 28.69
N ALA A 223 25.43 -17.64 28.35
CA ALA A 223 26.31 -16.60 28.89
C ALA A 223 25.90 -16.19 30.33
N ASN A 224 25.36 -17.11 31.12
CA ASN A 224 24.83 -16.85 32.46
C ASN A 224 25.92 -16.68 33.54
N TYR A 225 27.20 -16.76 33.17
CA TYR A 225 28.32 -16.60 34.07
C TYR A 225 29.17 -15.41 33.67
N THR A 226 29.50 -14.58 34.66
CA THR A 226 30.48 -13.51 34.49
C THR A 226 31.87 -14.11 34.24
N LEU A 227 32.61 -13.55 33.27
CA LEU A 227 34.03 -13.89 33.05
C LEU A 227 34.94 -13.28 34.13
N LEU A 228 34.40 -12.40 34.99
CA LEU A 228 35.09 -11.81 36.11
C LEU A 228 34.92 -12.74 37.33
N ALA A 229 36.03 -13.14 37.94
CA ALA A 229 36.04 -14.12 39.02
C ALA A 229 35.10 -13.72 40.17
N GLU A 230 34.09 -14.56 40.41
CA GLU A 230 33.14 -14.47 41.52
C GLU A 230 33.90 -14.49 42.86
N PRO A 231 33.75 -13.48 43.75
CA PRO A 231 34.23 -13.58 45.11
C PRO A 231 33.47 -14.71 45.81
N THR A 232 34.19 -15.72 46.30
CA THR A 232 33.60 -16.94 46.88
C THR A 232 32.79 -16.74 48.18
N ASP A 233 32.65 -15.50 48.68
CA ASP A 233 31.89 -15.14 49.87
C ASP A 233 31.42 -13.66 49.78
N PRO A 234 30.11 -13.37 49.79
CA PRO A 234 29.59 -12.01 49.63
C PRO A 234 29.99 -11.02 50.74
N GLY A 235 30.39 -11.53 51.91
CA GLY A 235 30.90 -10.74 53.04
C GLY A 235 32.41 -10.45 52.99
N ASP A 236 33.12 -10.94 51.96
CA ASP A 236 34.58 -10.90 51.87
C ASP A 236 35.03 -10.21 50.56
N ASN A 237 34.28 -9.21 50.08
CA ASN A 237 34.71 -8.36 48.96
C ASN A 237 36.02 -7.66 49.39
N PRO A 238 37.18 -8.05 48.82
CA PRO A 238 38.47 -7.50 49.25
C PRO A 238 38.61 -6.01 48.93
N LEU A 239 37.72 -5.44 48.11
CA LEU A 239 37.68 -4.02 47.78
C LEU A 239 37.02 -3.16 48.86
N ASN A 240 36.18 -3.76 49.72
CA ASN A 240 35.57 -3.12 50.89
C ASN A 240 36.49 -3.12 52.12
N ASP A 241 37.68 -3.74 52.02
CA ASP A 241 38.71 -3.66 53.06
C ASP A 241 39.12 -2.18 53.22
N PRO A 242 39.09 -1.61 54.44
CA PRO A 242 39.59 -0.25 54.71
C PRO A 242 41.00 0.00 54.17
N MET A 243 41.86 -1.02 54.10
CA MET A 243 43.18 -0.90 53.48
C MET A 243 43.15 -0.71 51.97
N VAL A 244 42.13 -1.23 51.28
CA VAL A 244 41.96 -1.09 49.84
C VAL A 244 41.27 0.23 49.50
N GLN A 245 40.28 0.66 50.28
CA GLN A 245 39.71 2.01 50.16
C GLN A 245 40.74 3.12 50.42
N ASP A 246 41.56 2.98 51.46
CA ASP A 246 42.69 3.88 51.71
C ASP A 246 43.68 3.88 50.52
N ALA A 247 43.90 2.72 49.88
CA ALA A 247 44.76 2.62 48.71
C ALA A 247 44.15 3.33 47.47
N LEU A 248 42.84 3.23 47.26
CA LEU A 248 42.12 3.92 46.19
C LEU A 248 42.15 5.44 46.38
N GLU A 249 41.92 5.93 47.60
CA GLU A 249 42.01 7.37 47.90
C GLU A 249 43.43 7.91 47.63
N ILE A 250 44.47 7.15 47.99
CA ILE A 250 45.86 7.48 47.67
C ILE A 250 46.10 7.52 46.16
N LEU A 251 45.55 6.56 45.40
CA LEU A 251 45.69 6.52 43.93
C LEU A 251 45.02 7.73 43.27
N ASN A 252 43.77 8.04 43.64
CA ASN A 252 43.04 9.19 43.12
C ASN A 252 43.76 10.51 43.43
N GLN A 253 44.29 10.65 44.66
CA GLN A 253 45.11 11.80 45.03
C GLN A 253 46.41 11.90 44.20
N MET A 254 47.06 10.77 43.90
CA MET A 254 48.26 10.75 43.06
C MET A 254 47.97 11.20 41.62
N VAL A 255 46.83 10.80 41.06
CA VAL A 255 46.38 11.23 39.72
C VAL A 255 46.14 12.75 39.69
N GLU A 256 45.37 13.28 40.65
CA GLU A 256 45.05 14.72 40.71
C GLU A 256 46.33 15.57 40.83
N GLU A 257 47.24 15.17 41.72
CA GLU A 257 48.47 15.91 41.92
C GLU A 257 49.42 15.86 40.72
N TYR A 258 49.50 14.72 40.03
CA TYR A 258 50.24 14.59 38.79
C TYR A 258 49.69 15.58 37.74
N ASN A 259 48.39 15.56 37.49
CA ASN A 259 47.73 16.42 36.51
C ASN A 259 47.82 17.93 36.86
N SER A 260 47.89 18.27 38.15
CA SER A 260 48.05 19.65 38.61
C SER A 260 49.44 20.26 38.35
N ASN A 261 50.46 19.43 38.10
CA ASN A 261 51.88 19.79 38.06
C ASN A 261 52.23 20.72 36.88
N ILE A 262 53.10 21.71 37.11
CA ILE A 262 53.51 22.67 36.06
C ILE A 262 54.26 22.01 34.89
N PHE A 263 55.08 20.99 35.13
CA PHE A 263 55.81 20.28 34.08
C PHE A 263 54.87 19.39 33.27
N VAL A 264 53.88 18.76 33.93
CA VAL A 264 52.85 17.96 33.27
C VAL A 264 51.96 18.86 32.41
N LYS A 265 51.43 19.96 32.97
CA LYS A 265 50.67 20.97 32.20
C LYS A 265 51.44 21.51 31.00
N ALA A 266 52.75 21.76 31.15
CA ALA A 266 53.59 22.20 30.04
C ALA A 266 53.81 21.10 28.97
N ALA A 267 53.89 19.83 29.37
CA ALA A 267 53.99 18.70 28.45
C ALA A 267 52.65 18.40 27.75
N ASN A 268 51.51 18.54 28.45
CA ASN A 268 50.16 18.39 27.92
C ASN A 268 49.84 19.44 26.84
N ALA A 269 50.49 20.61 26.88
CA ALA A 269 50.35 21.63 25.85
C ALA A 269 51.00 21.24 24.50
N ILE A 270 51.87 20.21 24.47
CA ILE A 270 52.51 19.73 23.24
C ILE A 270 51.62 18.62 22.67
N GLN A 271 50.68 19.01 21.80
CA GLN A 271 49.75 18.10 21.14
C GLN A 271 50.34 17.57 19.82
N VAL A 272 50.08 16.30 19.51
CA VAL A 272 50.43 15.62 18.25
C VAL A 272 49.25 14.76 17.82
N LYS A 273 49.18 14.41 16.52
CA LYS A 273 48.23 13.39 16.04
C LYS A 273 48.48 12.06 16.77
N SER A 274 47.41 11.42 17.25
CA SER A 274 47.52 10.13 17.92
C SER A 274 48.03 9.07 16.95
N VAL A 275 48.75 8.07 17.48
CA VAL A 275 49.16 6.89 16.73
C VAL A 275 48.03 5.87 16.59
N ILE A 276 46.95 6.02 17.36
CA ILE A 276 45.79 5.13 17.37
C ILE A 276 44.72 5.65 16.39
N ASP A 277 44.53 6.96 16.40
CA ASP A 277 43.53 7.68 15.59
C ASP A 277 44.17 8.98 15.06
N GLU A 278 44.34 9.07 13.74
CA GLU A 278 45.02 10.22 13.12
C GLU A 278 44.23 11.53 13.20
N ASP A 279 42.92 11.48 13.49
CA ASP A 279 42.02 12.62 13.55
C ASP A 279 41.95 13.23 14.96
N VAL A 280 42.35 12.45 15.97
CA VAL A 280 42.44 12.90 17.36
C VAL A 280 43.85 13.42 17.70
N THR A 281 43.92 14.56 18.38
CA THR A 281 45.18 15.08 18.93
C THR A 281 45.35 14.74 20.40
N VAL A 282 46.48 14.13 20.75
CA VAL A 282 46.83 13.75 22.12
C VAL A 282 48.19 14.33 22.54
N PRO A 283 48.46 14.49 23.85
CA PRO A 283 49.75 14.96 24.32
C PRO A 283 50.90 14.07 23.84
N MET A 284 51.99 14.66 23.35
CA MET A 284 53.13 13.95 22.76
C MET A 284 53.72 12.87 23.67
N HIS A 285 53.79 13.13 24.98
CA HIS A 285 54.34 12.16 25.92
C HIS A 285 53.40 10.94 26.14
N ILE A 286 52.09 11.12 26.02
CA ILE A 286 51.09 10.04 26.01
C ILE A 286 51.17 9.29 24.68
N ASN A 287 51.25 10.00 23.55
CA ASN A 287 51.37 9.36 22.24
C ASN A 287 52.61 8.46 22.12
N LEU A 288 53.74 8.92 22.65
CA LEU A 288 54.99 8.14 22.70
C LEU A 288 54.89 6.95 23.67
N PHE A 289 54.07 7.06 24.72
CA PHE A 289 53.78 5.93 25.61
C PHE A 289 52.94 4.89 24.88
N ASP A 290 51.87 5.31 24.20
CA ASP A 290 51.00 4.44 23.41
C ASP A 290 51.77 3.78 22.27
N SER A 291 52.72 4.47 21.63
CA SER A 291 53.63 3.88 20.63
C SER A 291 54.44 2.68 21.16
N VAL A 292 54.74 2.68 22.47
CA VAL A 292 55.46 1.59 23.15
C VAL A 292 54.50 0.51 23.64
N LEU A 293 53.39 0.91 24.26
CA LEU A 293 52.35 -0.02 24.73
C LEU A 293 51.25 -0.20 23.69
N SER A 294 51.64 -0.57 22.47
CA SER A 294 50.73 -0.95 21.39
C SER A 294 51.32 -2.02 20.49
N PHE A 295 50.43 -2.71 19.79
CA PHE A 295 50.76 -3.54 18.63
C PHE A 295 49.96 -3.09 17.41
N GLU A 296 50.36 -3.60 16.27
CA GLU A 296 49.75 -3.32 14.97
C GLU A 296 49.04 -4.58 14.50
N TYR A 297 47.79 -4.45 14.10
CA TYR A 297 46.98 -5.48 13.46
C TYR A 297 46.47 -4.91 12.14
N LYS A 298 46.92 -5.46 11.01
CA LYS A 298 46.72 -4.88 9.67
C LYS A 298 47.17 -3.40 9.64
N GLU A 299 46.25 -2.46 9.46
CA GLU A 299 46.52 -1.01 9.45
C GLU A 299 46.09 -0.32 10.77
N THR A 300 45.60 -1.09 11.74
CA THR A 300 45.05 -0.60 13.00
C THR A 300 46.05 -0.74 14.14
N GLN A 301 46.27 0.34 14.90
CA GLN A 301 47.17 0.33 16.05
C GLN A 301 46.38 0.20 17.36
N VAL A 302 46.49 -0.96 18.01
CA VAL A 302 45.82 -1.24 19.28
C VAL A 302 46.73 -0.87 20.45
N ALA A 303 46.34 0.10 21.27
CA ALA A 303 47.13 0.58 22.39
C ALA A 303 46.49 0.29 23.74
N PHE A 304 47.20 -0.46 24.60
CA PHE A 304 46.66 -0.97 25.87
C PHE A 304 46.03 0.09 26.78
N ARG A 305 46.67 1.28 26.89
CA ARG A 305 46.14 2.38 27.71
C ARG A 305 44.81 2.91 27.18
N TYR A 306 44.68 3.03 25.86
CA TYR A 306 43.47 3.53 25.22
C TYR A 306 42.34 2.51 25.38
N GLU A 307 42.59 1.24 25.08
CA GLU A 307 41.61 0.17 25.26
C GLU A 307 41.10 0.09 26.70
N LEU A 308 42.01 0.18 27.69
CA LEU A 308 41.62 0.20 29.10
C LEU A 308 40.75 1.41 29.47
N GLY A 309 40.96 2.55 28.79
CA GLY A 309 40.10 3.72 28.92
C GLY A 309 38.69 3.47 28.37
N VAL A 310 38.59 2.88 27.17
CA VAL A 310 37.30 2.50 26.55
C VAL A 310 36.55 1.50 27.44
N PHE A 311 37.22 0.47 27.96
CA PHE A 311 36.60 -0.48 28.90
C PHE A 311 36.15 0.17 30.21
N ALA A 312 36.92 1.12 30.74
CA ALA A 312 36.54 1.85 31.95
C ALA A 312 35.30 2.74 31.72
N GLU A 313 35.20 3.38 30.55
CA GLU A 313 34.06 4.19 30.16
C GLU A 313 32.81 3.33 29.90
N ALA A 314 32.97 2.21 29.21
CA ALA A 314 31.90 1.23 28.96
C ALA A 314 31.32 0.69 30.28
N PHE A 315 32.19 0.27 31.21
CA PHE A 315 31.76 -0.21 32.52
C PHE A 315 31.08 0.89 33.35
N ALA A 316 31.49 2.15 33.19
CA ALA A 316 30.90 3.27 33.92
C ALA A 316 29.43 3.51 33.56
N VAL A 317 28.97 3.13 32.36
CA VAL A 317 27.54 3.18 31.98
C VAL A 317 26.72 2.24 32.87
N PHE A 318 27.17 0.99 32.99
CA PHE A 318 26.52 0.00 33.84
C PHE A 318 26.62 0.36 35.32
N ALA A 319 27.79 0.79 35.79
CA ALA A 319 28.01 1.16 37.19
C ALA A 319 27.16 2.36 37.66
N GLN A 320 26.67 3.18 36.74
CA GLN A 320 25.78 4.31 37.01
C GLN A 320 24.29 3.97 36.81
N SER A 321 23.98 2.77 36.33
CA SER A 321 22.61 2.30 36.12
C SER A 321 21.88 2.10 37.46
N GLU A 322 20.56 2.30 37.44
CA GLU A 322 19.69 2.02 38.58
C GLU A 322 19.76 0.53 38.98
N TYR A 323 20.06 -0.35 38.02
CA TYR A 323 20.33 -1.77 38.25
C TYR A 323 21.35 -2.03 39.37
N MET A 324 22.40 -1.21 39.46
CA MET A 324 23.44 -1.42 40.47
C MET A 324 22.91 -1.21 41.90
N GLU A 325 21.92 -0.33 42.08
CA GLU A 325 21.32 -0.13 43.40
C GLU A 325 20.22 -1.16 43.70
N THR A 326 19.53 -1.64 42.67
CA THR A 326 18.31 -2.45 42.83
C THR A 326 18.51 -3.95 42.64
N GLU A 327 19.62 -4.35 41.99
CA GLU A 327 19.93 -5.71 41.54
C GLU A 327 18.87 -6.33 40.60
N ASN A 328 17.95 -5.51 40.08
CA ASN A 328 16.85 -5.97 39.25
C ASN A 328 17.13 -5.62 37.79
N ILE A 329 17.33 -6.65 36.95
CA ILE A 329 17.67 -6.49 35.53
C ILE A 329 16.66 -5.64 34.75
N ALA A 330 15.40 -5.57 35.20
CA ALA A 330 14.38 -4.70 34.62
C ALA A 330 14.63 -3.19 34.84
N ASP A 331 15.57 -2.80 35.71
CA ASP A 331 15.93 -1.40 35.94
C ASP A 331 17.04 -0.91 35.01
N ILE A 332 17.64 -1.81 34.21
CA ILE A 332 18.49 -1.44 33.07
C ILE A 332 17.61 -0.73 32.02
N LYS A 333 18.13 0.32 31.39
CA LYS A 333 17.43 1.04 30.31
C LYS A 333 18.04 0.69 28.96
N GLY A 334 17.25 0.67 27.91
CA GLY A 334 17.77 0.47 26.55
C GLY A 334 18.82 1.52 26.18
N ASP A 335 18.69 2.77 26.65
CA ASP A 335 19.69 3.82 26.45
C ASP A 335 21.06 3.45 27.03
N GLU A 336 21.11 2.73 28.16
CA GLU A 336 22.36 2.27 28.77
C GLU A 336 23.02 1.18 27.93
N ILE A 337 22.22 0.32 27.28
CA ILE A 337 22.72 -0.69 26.32
C ILE A 337 23.28 0.02 25.09
N ARG A 338 22.56 1.01 24.54
CA ARG A 338 23.01 1.79 23.38
C ARG A 338 24.33 2.50 23.65
N ASP A 339 24.43 3.18 24.78
CA ASP A 339 25.65 3.90 25.20
C ASP A 339 26.83 2.93 25.38
N LEU A 340 26.60 1.76 26.01
CA LEU A 340 27.62 0.73 26.19
C LEU A 340 28.22 0.28 24.84
N PHE A 341 27.36 -0.10 23.89
CA PHE A 341 27.79 -0.57 22.58
C PHE A 341 28.44 0.55 21.75
N ALA A 342 27.95 1.79 21.83
CA ALA A 342 28.57 2.95 21.21
C ALA A 342 29.99 3.22 21.76
N ILE A 343 30.22 3.01 23.05
CA ILE A 343 31.56 3.13 23.65
C ILE A 343 32.46 1.98 23.20
N ILE A 344 31.97 0.73 23.27
CA ILE A 344 32.73 -0.46 22.88
C ILE A 344 33.07 -0.44 21.38
N ALA A 345 32.21 0.12 20.54
CA ALA A 345 32.47 0.35 19.12
C ALA A 345 33.75 1.18 18.89
N ASN A 346 34.16 2.05 19.82
CA ASN A 346 35.43 2.79 19.69
C ASN A 346 36.68 1.94 20.01
N SER A 347 36.53 0.73 20.57
CA SER A 347 37.64 -0.14 20.94
C SER A 347 38.28 -0.79 19.71
N LYS A 348 39.52 -0.39 19.40
CA LYS A 348 40.27 -0.97 18.28
C LYS A 348 40.65 -2.43 18.56
N LEU A 349 40.71 -2.84 19.82
CA LEU A 349 40.86 -4.25 20.19
C LEU A 349 39.59 -5.05 19.92
N ILE A 350 38.42 -4.59 20.38
CA ILE A 350 37.16 -5.33 20.22
C ILE A 350 36.77 -5.41 18.74
N ILE A 351 36.81 -4.30 17.99
CA ILE A 351 36.55 -4.31 16.54
C ILE A 351 37.42 -5.34 15.82
N SER A 352 38.71 -5.43 16.19
CA SER A 352 39.63 -6.39 15.58
C SER A 352 39.43 -7.83 16.07
N ALA A 353 38.83 -8.02 17.25
CA ALA A 353 38.65 -9.33 17.88
C ALA A 353 37.28 -9.95 17.58
N VAL A 354 36.23 -9.17 17.30
CA VAL A 354 34.88 -9.67 17.00
C VAL A 354 34.86 -10.60 15.79
N PRO A 355 35.46 -10.27 14.62
CA PRO A 355 35.55 -11.19 13.49
C PRO A 355 36.18 -12.54 13.86
N ILE A 356 37.27 -12.48 14.63
CA ILE A 356 37.99 -13.64 15.16
C ILE A 356 37.12 -14.46 16.11
N ALA A 357 36.35 -13.79 16.98
CA ALA A 357 35.46 -14.45 17.91
C ALA A 357 34.32 -15.17 17.19
N ILE A 358 33.77 -14.58 16.11
CA ILE A 358 32.74 -15.20 15.26
C ILE A 358 33.30 -16.44 14.56
N GLU A 359 34.48 -16.31 13.94
CA GLU A 359 35.16 -17.46 13.30
C GLU A 359 35.45 -18.58 14.30
N TYR A 360 36.03 -18.25 15.46
CA TYR A 360 36.33 -19.20 16.51
C TYR A 360 35.06 -19.90 17.01
N ALA A 361 33.99 -19.15 17.25
CA ALA A 361 32.72 -19.71 17.69
C ALA A 361 32.13 -20.66 16.63
N ALA A 362 32.18 -20.30 15.34
CA ALA A 362 31.71 -21.17 14.27
C ALA A 362 32.46 -22.51 14.25
N ILE A 363 33.79 -22.49 14.43
CA ILE A 363 34.63 -23.70 14.50
C ILE A 363 34.33 -24.52 15.75
N GLU A 364 34.32 -23.90 16.93
CA GLU A 364 34.11 -24.57 18.22
C GLU A 364 32.71 -25.22 18.32
N PHE A 365 31.70 -24.59 17.73
CA PHE A 365 30.33 -25.10 17.72
C PHE A 365 29.98 -25.96 16.48
N GLU A 366 30.96 -26.27 15.63
CA GLU A 366 30.78 -27.03 14.39
C GLU A 366 29.66 -26.44 13.48
N GLN A 367 29.53 -25.11 13.47
CA GLN A 367 28.56 -24.39 12.64
C GLN A 367 29.24 -23.87 11.38
N GLU A 368 28.68 -24.17 10.21
CA GLU A 368 29.10 -23.51 8.97
C GLU A 368 28.52 -22.10 8.93
N LEU A 369 29.38 -21.09 8.75
CA LEU A 369 28.91 -19.73 8.51
C LEU A 369 28.14 -19.68 7.19
N PRO A 370 27.08 -18.87 7.10
CA PRO A 370 26.28 -18.76 5.88
C PRO A 370 27.02 -18.06 4.73
N PHE A 371 28.17 -17.44 5.02
CA PHE A 371 29.04 -16.74 4.08
C PHE A 371 30.49 -17.22 4.23
N GLU A 372 31.34 -16.86 3.25
CA GLU A 372 32.77 -17.19 3.31
C GLU A 372 33.44 -16.45 4.48
N VAL A 373 34.32 -17.12 5.22
CA VAL A 373 35.03 -16.53 6.39
C VAL A 373 35.75 -15.22 6.01
N GLU A 374 36.21 -15.09 4.76
CA GLU A 374 36.89 -13.89 4.25
C GLU A 374 36.01 -12.62 4.30
N THR A 375 34.67 -12.77 4.22
CA THR A 375 33.69 -11.66 4.34
C THR A 375 33.72 -11.00 5.73
N LEU A 376 34.16 -11.72 6.78
CA LEU A 376 34.37 -11.12 8.11
C LEU A 376 35.57 -10.16 8.15
N TYR A 377 36.43 -10.19 7.12
CA TYR A 377 37.76 -9.58 7.17
C TYR A 377 38.09 -8.67 5.98
N ASP A 378 37.31 -8.71 4.91
CA ASP A 378 37.53 -7.99 3.65
C ASP A 378 36.98 -6.54 3.66
N GLY A 379 36.27 -6.17 4.73
CA GLY A 379 35.65 -4.86 4.90
C GLY A 379 34.21 -4.76 4.39
N THR A 380 33.57 -5.88 4.07
CA THR A 380 32.12 -5.95 3.80
C THR A 380 31.30 -5.65 5.05
N ILE A 381 31.83 -5.96 6.23
CA ILE A 381 31.23 -5.65 7.53
C ILE A 381 32.14 -4.66 8.26
N ASP A 382 31.69 -3.42 8.44
CA ASP A 382 32.29 -2.43 9.32
C ASP A 382 31.86 -2.69 10.77
N PHE A 383 32.65 -3.51 11.47
CA PHE A 383 32.39 -3.85 12.86
C PHE A 383 32.39 -2.65 13.83
N GLU A 384 32.93 -1.49 13.44
CA GLU A 384 32.81 -0.26 14.25
C GLU A 384 31.37 0.27 14.21
N GLU A 385 30.80 0.41 13.02
CA GLU A 385 29.41 0.84 12.83
C GLU A 385 28.42 -0.25 13.26
N GLU A 386 28.67 -1.50 12.89
CA GLU A 386 27.82 -2.65 13.18
C GLU A 386 27.63 -2.88 14.69
N LEU A 387 28.69 -2.74 15.50
CA LEU A 387 28.56 -2.87 16.95
C LEU A 387 27.64 -1.80 17.53
N ALA A 388 27.71 -0.56 17.02
CA ALA A 388 26.80 0.49 17.43
C ALA A 388 25.36 0.17 17.01
N THR A 389 25.13 -0.28 15.77
CA THR A 389 23.82 -0.69 15.26
C THR A 389 23.22 -1.85 16.06
N ILE A 390 23.99 -2.90 16.35
CA ILE A 390 23.58 -4.01 17.22
C ILE A 390 23.18 -3.49 18.60
N GLY A 391 23.91 -2.51 19.14
CA GLY A 391 23.55 -1.83 20.39
C GLY A 391 22.19 -1.13 20.35
N VAL A 392 21.88 -0.45 19.24
CA VAL A 392 20.59 0.19 19.01
C VAL A 392 19.46 -0.84 18.94
N ILE A 393 19.64 -1.90 18.15
CA ILE A 393 18.67 -3.00 18.03
C ILE A 393 18.46 -3.67 19.40
N ALA A 394 19.53 -4.03 20.10
CA ALA A 394 19.47 -4.69 21.40
C ALA A 394 18.80 -3.80 22.46
N GLY A 395 19.15 -2.52 22.51
CA GLY A 395 18.52 -1.56 23.41
C GLY A 395 17.03 -1.38 23.14
N GLN A 396 16.63 -1.34 21.86
CA GLN A 396 15.21 -1.21 21.49
C GLN A 396 14.41 -2.47 21.82
N LEU A 397 14.91 -3.66 21.45
CA LEU A 397 14.30 -4.93 21.83
C LEU A 397 14.19 -5.05 23.36
N PHE A 398 15.21 -4.59 24.09
CA PHE A 398 15.18 -4.57 25.54
C PHE A 398 14.07 -3.66 26.08
N ASP A 399 13.95 -2.42 25.57
CA ASP A 399 12.90 -1.48 25.99
C ASP A 399 11.50 -2.06 25.76
N ILE A 400 11.26 -2.74 24.63
CA ILE A 400 10.00 -3.40 24.28
C ILE A 400 9.68 -4.53 25.28
N LEU A 401 10.64 -5.45 25.48
CA LEU A 401 10.46 -6.59 26.38
C LEU A 401 10.31 -6.14 27.84
N ASN A 402 11.03 -5.10 28.25
CA ASN A 402 10.97 -4.57 29.59
C ASN A 402 9.66 -3.80 29.83
N GLY A 403 9.20 -3.02 28.86
CA GLY A 403 7.90 -2.33 28.89
C GLY A 403 6.72 -3.29 29.07
N ALA A 404 6.80 -4.50 28.48
CA ALA A 404 5.82 -5.56 28.66
C ALA A 404 5.97 -6.35 29.97
N GLY A 405 6.96 -6.03 30.82
CA GLY A 405 7.24 -6.74 32.07
C GLY A 405 7.83 -8.15 31.87
N PHE A 406 8.22 -8.51 30.65
CA PHE A 406 8.76 -9.83 30.33
C PHE A 406 10.11 -10.07 30.99
N ILE A 407 10.97 -9.03 31.01
CA ILE A 407 12.31 -9.08 31.61
C ILE A 407 12.24 -9.30 33.13
N ALA A 408 11.25 -8.70 33.80
CA ALA A 408 10.99 -8.92 35.22
C ALA A 408 10.35 -10.29 35.53
N GLY A 409 9.95 -11.06 34.51
CA GLY A 409 9.30 -12.37 34.66
C GLY A 409 7.84 -12.31 35.14
N GLU A 410 7.23 -11.13 35.17
CA GLU A 410 5.84 -10.93 35.59
C GLU A 410 4.87 -10.71 34.39
N GLY A 411 5.41 -10.35 33.22
CA GLY A 411 4.67 -10.07 31.99
C GLY A 411 4.61 -11.23 31.00
N ASP A 412 3.66 -11.15 30.06
CA ASP A 412 3.45 -12.10 28.97
C ASP A 412 3.77 -11.42 27.62
N VAL A 413 4.30 -12.18 26.65
CA VAL A 413 4.61 -11.70 25.29
C VAL A 413 3.36 -11.13 24.60
N SER A 414 2.17 -11.60 24.96
CA SER A 414 0.88 -11.06 24.49
C SER A 414 0.55 -9.65 25.01
N GLN A 415 1.33 -9.11 25.95
CA GLN A 415 1.17 -7.76 26.49
C GLN A 415 2.15 -6.75 25.89
N ILE A 416 2.95 -7.16 24.91
CA ILE A 416 3.81 -6.24 24.16
C ILE A 416 2.91 -5.33 23.32
N GLU A 417 2.86 -4.04 23.66
CA GLU A 417 2.31 -3.02 22.77
C GLU A 417 3.36 -2.73 21.68
N VAL A 418 3.09 -3.21 20.47
CA VAL A 418 3.88 -2.86 19.28
C VAL A 418 3.14 -1.70 18.60
N THR A 419 3.80 -0.55 18.47
CA THR A 419 3.28 0.60 17.70
C THR A 419 3.88 0.61 16.30
N GLY A 420 3.24 1.31 15.34
CA GLY A 420 3.81 1.50 13.99
C GLY A 420 5.22 2.08 14.02
N GLU A 421 5.43 3.15 14.79
CA GLU A 421 6.77 3.74 15.03
C GLU A 421 7.80 2.71 15.53
N THR A 422 7.40 1.82 16.45
CA THR A 422 8.28 0.77 16.95
C THR A 422 8.70 -0.20 15.85
N VAL A 423 7.78 -0.56 14.95
CA VAL A 423 8.05 -1.44 13.80
C VAL A 423 9.00 -0.75 12.82
N THR A 424 8.69 0.48 12.41
CA THR A 424 9.52 1.24 11.47
C THR A 424 10.95 1.40 12.00
N ASP A 425 11.12 1.73 13.28
CA ASP A 425 12.44 1.88 13.90
C ASP A 425 13.21 0.54 13.92
N ILE A 426 12.57 -0.59 14.24
CA ILE A 426 13.22 -1.91 14.22
C ILE A 426 13.71 -2.23 12.81
N PHE A 427 12.86 -2.06 11.80
CA PHE A 427 13.22 -2.36 10.42
C PHE A 427 14.28 -1.40 9.89
N ALA A 428 14.25 -0.11 10.25
CA ALA A 428 15.31 0.84 9.91
C ALA A 428 16.66 0.45 10.53
N ASN A 429 16.66 0.00 11.79
CA ASN A 429 17.87 -0.48 12.46
C ASN A 429 18.38 -1.81 11.86
N ILE A 430 17.48 -2.71 11.46
CA ILE A 430 17.83 -3.94 10.74
C ILE A 430 18.42 -3.63 9.36
N ALA A 431 17.84 -2.67 8.64
CA ALA A 431 18.33 -2.23 7.34
C ALA A 431 19.75 -1.67 7.41
N GLY A 432 20.08 -0.96 8.51
CA GLY A 432 21.41 -0.45 8.79
C GLY A 432 22.43 -1.47 9.35
N SER A 433 22.06 -2.75 9.53
CA SER A 433 22.99 -3.78 9.99
C SER A 433 23.55 -4.59 8.82
N GLU A 434 24.85 -4.45 8.58
CA GLU A 434 25.57 -5.17 7.53
C GLU A 434 25.62 -6.68 7.81
N VAL A 435 25.65 -7.08 9.08
CA VAL A 435 25.59 -8.50 9.44
C VAL A 435 24.23 -9.09 9.04
N ILE A 436 23.13 -8.39 9.34
CA ILE A 436 21.78 -8.90 9.04
C ILE A 436 21.54 -8.90 7.53
N THR A 437 21.95 -7.85 6.80
CA THR A 437 21.80 -7.80 5.34
C THR A 437 22.60 -8.91 4.65
N VAL A 438 23.85 -9.14 5.04
CA VAL A 438 24.66 -10.26 4.51
C VAL A 438 23.99 -11.61 4.80
N ILE A 439 23.40 -11.81 5.98
CA ILE A 439 22.67 -13.04 6.31
C ILE A 439 21.42 -13.19 5.42
N ILE A 440 20.65 -12.11 5.19
CA ILE A 440 19.46 -12.14 4.33
C ILE A 440 19.86 -12.52 2.89
N GLU A 441 20.89 -11.90 2.34
CA GLU A 441 21.34 -12.17 0.96
C GLU A 441 21.90 -13.58 0.77
N THR A 442 22.63 -14.09 1.77
CA THR A 442 23.33 -15.39 1.66
C THR A 442 22.49 -16.58 2.09
N VAL A 443 21.49 -16.38 2.95
CA VAL A 443 20.62 -17.44 3.47
C VAL A 443 19.22 -17.30 2.93
N LEU A 444 18.56 -16.18 3.23
CA LEU A 444 17.12 -16.04 2.98
C LEU A 444 16.81 -16.01 1.49
N PHE A 445 17.55 -15.23 0.69
CA PHE A 445 17.32 -15.13 -0.75
C PHE A 445 17.51 -16.46 -1.48
N PRO A 446 18.62 -17.21 -1.29
CA PRO A 446 18.75 -18.55 -1.84
C PRO A 446 17.65 -19.48 -1.33
N MET A 447 17.25 -19.43 -0.06
CA MET A 447 16.14 -20.25 0.45
C MET A 447 14.81 -19.94 -0.23
N LEU A 448 14.52 -18.67 -0.52
CA LEU A 448 13.32 -18.27 -1.25
C LEU A 448 13.35 -18.77 -2.70
N GLN A 449 14.52 -18.71 -3.36
CA GLN A 449 14.70 -19.09 -4.77
C GLN A 449 14.86 -20.60 -5.00
N ASP A 450 15.56 -21.32 -4.12
CA ASP A 450 15.79 -22.78 -4.21
C ASP A 450 14.62 -23.60 -3.67
N SER A 451 13.60 -22.95 -3.08
CA SER A 451 12.42 -23.67 -2.62
C SER A 451 11.69 -24.32 -3.81
N ASP A 452 11.76 -25.64 -3.90
CA ASP A 452 11.03 -26.52 -4.84
C ASP A 452 9.48 -26.49 -4.58
N GLY A 453 8.91 -25.33 -4.24
CA GLY A 453 7.56 -25.15 -3.73
C GLY A 453 6.87 -23.84 -4.16
N GLN A 454 5.63 -23.64 -3.68
CA GLN A 454 4.76 -22.51 -4.04
C GLN A 454 5.36 -21.13 -3.71
N VAL A 455 6.33 -21.05 -2.78
CA VAL A 455 6.92 -19.78 -2.35
C VAL A 455 7.79 -19.15 -3.46
N SER A 456 8.59 -19.93 -4.19
CA SER A 456 9.38 -19.42 -5.32
C SER A 456 8.54 -19.03 -6.54
N ALA A 457 7.31 -19.55 -6.64
CA ALA A 457 6.34 -19.13 -7.65
C ALA A 457 5.64 -17.81 -7.29
N ILE A 458 5.63 -17.44 -6.00
CA ILE A 458 5.03 -16.20 -5.50
C ILE A 458 6.11 -15.10 -5.42
N ILE A 459 7.17 -15.34 -4.65
CA ILE A 459 8.22 -14.35 -4.39
C ILE A 459 9.40 -14.60 -5.33
N VAL A 460 9.63 -13.66 -6.23
CA VAL A 460 10.82 -13.61 -7.08
C VAL A 460 11.66 -12.42 -6.66
N VAL A 461 12.85 -12.69 -6.12
CA VAL A 461 13.78 -11.64 -5.70
C VAL A 461 14.39 -10.98 -6.95
N PRO A 462 14.22 -9.66 -7.16
CA PRO A 462 14.82 -8.96 -8.29
C PRO A 462 16.35 -8.95 -8.24
N GLU A 463 17.03 -9.03 -9.39
CA GLU A 463 18.50 -9.02 -9.46
C GLU A 463 19.14 -7.69 -8.99
N ASP A 464 18.39 -6.60 -9.03
CA ASP A 464 18.80 -5.24 -8.67
C ASP A 464 18.05 -4.70 -7.45
N LEU A 465 17.64 -5.59 -6.54
CA LEU A 465 16.95 -5.21 -5.31
C LEU A 465 17.90 -4.43 -4.39
N ASP A 466 17.50 -3.24 -4.00
CA ASP A 466 18.14 -2.49 -2.92
C ASP A 466 17.59 -3.02 -1.59
N LEU A 467 18.35 -3.89 -0.93
CA LEU A 467 17.89 -4.60 0.27
C LEU A 467 17.63 -3.65 1.45
N GLU A 468 18.44 -2.61 1.61
CA GLU A 468 18.26 -1.62 2.69
C GLU A 468 16.92 -0.92 2.53
N ALA A 469 16.66 -0.39 1.31
CA ALA A 469 15.39 0.25 0.98
C ALA A 469 14.20 -0.72 1.10
N GLU A 470 14.38 -1.98 0.69
CA GLU A 470 13.33 -3.00 0.77
C GLU A 470 12.96 -3.35 2.22
N ILE A 471 13.94 -3.47 3.12
CA ILE A 471 13.68 -3.72 4.54
C ILE A 471 12.91 -2.54 5.15
N ILE A 472 13.29 -1.30 4.81
CA ILE A 472 12.57 -0.11 5.29
C ILE A 472 11.11 -0.13 4.79
N ALA A 473 10.90 -0.36 3.48
CA ALA A 473 9.56 -0.42 2.90
C ALA A 473 8.70 -1.54 3.55
N LEU A 474 9.27 -2.72 3.80
CA LEU A 474 8.59 -3.78 4.55
C LEU A 474 8.22 -3.32 5.96
N GLY A 475 9.11 -2.60 6.64
CA GLY A 475 8.85 -2.01 7.95
C GLY A 475 7.69 -1.03 7.96
N GLU A 476 7.59 -0.17 6.94
CA GLU A 476 6.47 0.76 6.78
C GLU A 476 5.15 0.04 6.50
N ILE A 477 5.16 -1.02 5.68
CA ILE A 477 3.97 -1.86 5.43
C ILE A 477 3.50 -2.52 6.72
N PHE A 478 4.40 -3.14 7.48
CA PHE A 478 4.04 -3.77 8.76
C PHE A 478 3.59 -2.74 9.80
N ALA A 479 4.16 -1.54 9.81
CA ALA A 479 3.72 -0.45 10.67
C ALA A 479 2.27 -0.04 10.34
N GLU A 480 1.94 0.12 9.06
CA GLU A 480 0.57 0.44 8.62
C GLU A 480 -0.43 -0.66 8.98
N VAL A 481 -0.04 -1.93 8.82
CA VAL A 481 -0.86 -3.09 9.24
C VAL A 481 -1.19 -3.03 10.74
N VAL A 482 -0.20 -2.66 11.57
CA VAL A 482 -0.37 -2.49 13.02
C VAL A 482 -1.24 -1.27 13.34
N GLU A 483 -1.03 -0.15 12.67
CA GLU A 483 -1.80 1.09 12.90
C GLU A 483 -3.27 0.98 12.46
N ALA A 484 -3.53 0.23 11.39
CA ALA A 484 -4.87 -0.06 10.89
C ALA A 484 -5.60 -1.17 11.68
N ASP A 485 -4.97 -1.75 12.72
CA ASP A 485 -5.53 -2.85 13.54
C ASP A 485 -5.97 -4.05 12.70
N LEU A 486 -5.20 -4.36 11.65
CA LEU A 486 -5.49 -5.46 10.73
C LEU A 486 -5.05 -6.80 11.34
N ASP A 487 -5.88 -7.84 11.15
CA ASP A 487 -5.58 -9.17 11.68
C ASP A 487 -4.40 -9.81 10.94
N PHE A 488 -3.29 -10.02 11.65
CA PHE A 488 -2.10 -10.67 11.11
C PHE A 488 -2.35 -12.15 10.72
N GLU A 489 -3.34 -12.80 11.35
CA GLU A 489 -3.76 -14.15 10.97
C GLU A 489 -4.36 -14.17 9.55
N ALA A 490 -5.02 -13.09 9.12
CA ALA A 490 -5.56 -12.94 7.77
C ALA A 490 -4.46 -12.77 6.69
N LEU A 491 -3.33 -12.16 7.04
CA LEU A 491 -2.17 -12.00 6.14
C LEU A 491 -1.33 -13.29 6.01
N THR A 492 -1.36 -14.13 7.03
CA THR A 492 -0.59 -15.39 7.08
C THR A 492 -1.45 -16.63 6.77
N GLY A 493 -2.77 -16.46 6.71
CA GLY A 493 -3.74 -17.47 6.33
C GLY A 493 -3.54 -17.91 4.89
N GLY A 494 -3.66 -19.21 4.63
CA GLY A 494 -3.49 -19.78 3.28
C GLY A 494 -4.59 -19.39 2.28
N ASN A 495 -5.46 -18.43 2.59
CA ASN A 495 -6.52 -17.93 1.73
C ASN A 495 -6.11 -16.59 1.13
N VAL A 496 -5.73 -16.61 -0.15
CA VAL A 496 -5.22 -15.42 -0.83
C VAL A 496 -6.29 -14.34 -1.01
N SER A 497 -7.57 -14.69 -1.10
CA SER A 497 -8.65 -13.68 -1.14
C SER A 497 -8.72 -12.88 0.15
N GLU A 498 -8.46 -13.52 1.29
CA GLU A 498 -8.43 -12.88 2.61
C GLU A 498 -7.17 -12.01 2.74
N THR A 499 -6.03 -12.47 2.24
CA THR A 499 -4.80 -11.68 2.17
C THR A 499 -4.97 -10.43 1.28
N ILE A 500 -5.56 -10.57 0.08
CA ILE A 500 -5.83 -9.42 -0.81
C ILE A 500 -6.80 -8.44 -0.16
N LYS A 501 -7.84 -8.94 0.54
CA LYS A 501 -8.78 -8.11 1.30
C LYS A 501 -8.05 -7.25 2.33
N THR A 502 -7.18 -7.87 3.12
CA THR A 502 -6.43 -7.16 4.16
C THR A 502 -5.42 -6.19 3.56
N LEU A 503 -4.72 -6.56 2.48
CA LEU A 503 -3.75 -5.69 1.82
C LEU A 503 -4.39 -4.51 1.08
N ALA A 504 -5.61 -4.67 0.54
CA ALA A 504 -6.35 -3.57 -0.09
C ALA A 504 -6.75 -2.46 0.90
N GLN A 505 -6.74 -2.76 2.21
CA GLN A 505 -7.04 -1.80 3.28
C GLN A 505 -5.79 -1.04 3.76
N VAL A 506 -4.58 -1.48 3.37
CA VAL A 506 -3.31 -0.79 3.64
C VAL A 506 -3.15 0.37 2.66
N ASP A 507 -2.47 1.46 3.06
CA ASP A 507 -2.13 2.53 2.11
C ASP A 507 -1.37 1.97 0.91
N LEU A 508 -2.01 2.01 -0.26
CA LEU A 508 -1.48 1.45 -1.50
C LEU A 508 -0.20 2.14 -1.96
N THR A 509 0.06 3.38 -1.51
CA THR A 509 1.33 4.06 -1.75
C THR A 509 2.44 3.33 -1.02
N ILE A 510 2.26 3.08 0.28
CA ILE A 510 3.23 2.38 1.14
C ILE A 510 3.40 0.93 0.68
N LEU A 511 2.30 0.24 0.39
CA LEU A 511 2.31 -1.17 -0.05
C LEU A 511 3.17 -1.38 -1.31
N LEU A 512 3.08 -0.44 -2.26
CA LEU A 512 3.74 -0.54 -3.55
C LEU A 512 5.20 -0.02 -3.54
N GLU A 513 5.69 0.50 -2.41
CA GLU A 513 7.11 0.82 -2.25
C GLU A 513 7.99 -0.44 -2.12
N SER A 514 7.47 -1.52 -1.53
CA SER A 514 8.16 -2.80 -1.48
C SER A 514 8.14 -3.49 -2.84
N ARG A 515 9.33 -3.76 -3.39
CA ARG A 515 9.47 -4.49 -4.65
C ARG A 515 9.13 -5.96 -4.48
N LEU A 516 9.46 -6.59 -3.35
CA LEU A 516 9.13 -7.99 -3.10
C LEU A 516 7.62 -8.19 -3.00
N VAL A 517 6.91 -7.33 -2.27
CA VAL A 517 5.44 -7.39 -2.14
C VAL A 517 4.78 -7.10 -3.49
N THR A 518 5.26 -6.08 -4.21
CA THR A 518 4.75 -5.75 -5.55
C THR A 518 4.88 -6.93 -6.53
N GLU A 519 6.06 -7.56 -6.63
CA GLU A 519 6.25 -8.72 -7.52
C GLU A 519 5.43 -9.92 -7.06
N ALA A 520 5.32 -10.14 -5.75
CA ALA A 520 4.49 -11.21 -5.20
C ALA A 520 3.02 -11.04 -5.58
N LEU A 521 2.47 -9.83 -5.43
CA LEU A 521 1.09 -9.53 -5.82
C LEU A 521 0.88 -9.66 -7.32
N ILE A 522 1.84 -9.22 -8.16
CA ILE A 522 1.75 -9.41 -9.61
C ILE A 522 1.74 -10.90 -9.97
N ASN A 523 2.62 -11.72 -9.39
CA ASN A 523 2.66 -13.16 -9.66
C ASN A 523 1.38 -13.87 -9.22
N ILE A 524 0.80 -13.45 -8.11
CA ILE A 524 -0.49 -13.93 -7.61
C ILE A 524 -1.63 -13.56 -8.56
N LEU A 525 -1.81 -12.26 -8.83
CA LEU A 525 -2.95 -11.73 -9.59
C LEU A 525 -2.89 -12.05 -11.09
N SER A 526 -1.69 -12.26 -11.64
CA SER A 526 -1.52 -12.71 -13.04
C SER A 526 -1.78 -14.21 -13.25
N GLY A 527 -2.01 -14.98 -12.19
CA GLY A 527 -2.16 -16.43 -12.24
C GLY A 527 -0.85 -17.21 -12.44
N ASN A 528 0.30 -16.53 -12.53
CA ASN A 528 1.61 -17.18 -12.71
C ASN A 528 2.02 -18.03 -11.49
N ALA A 529 1.56 -17.67 -10.30
CA ALA A 529 1.85 -18.41 -9.06
C ALA A 529 1.19 -19.80 -8.99
N GLY A 530 0.20 -20.10 -9.87
CA GLY A 530 -0.47 -21.39 -9.91
C GLY A 530 -1.21 -21.76 -8.62
N ILE A 531 -1.77 -20.76 -7.93
CA ILE A 531 -2.53 -20.91 -6.69
C ILE A 531 -3.99 -21.18 -7.06
N ASP A 532 -4.53 -22.31 -6.59
CA ASP A 532 -5.94 -22.65 -6.75
C ASP A 532 -6.84 -21.58 -6.08
N GLY A 533 -7.81 -21.01 -6.82
CA GLY A 533 -8.79 -20.05 -6.30
C GLY A 533 -8.55 -18.57 -6.67
N ILE A 534 -7.62 -18.28 -7.59
CA ILE A 534 -7.30 -16.92 -8.07
C ILE A 534 -7.58 -16.76 -9.58
N ASP A 535 -8.11 -17.81 -10.22
CA ASP A 535 -8.43 -17.82 -11.65
C ASP A 535 -9.67 -16.97 -12.03
N PHE A 536 -10.17 -16.15 -11.11
CA PHE A 536 -11.36 -15.32 -11.32
C PHE A 536 -11.10 -14.10 -12.20
N PHE A 537 -9.84 -13.70 -12.40
CA PHE A 537 -9.49 -12.58 -13.27
C PHE A 537 -9.20 -13.00 -14.70
N THR A 538 -9.85 -12.34 -15.67
CA THR A 538 -9.44 -12.41 -17.07
C THR A 538 -8.27 -11.44 -17.28
N ILE A 539 -7.08 -11.96 -17.64
CA ILE A 539 -5.84 -11.18 -17.83
C ILE A 539 -5.60 -10.87 -19.32
N PRO A 540 -5.82 -9.61 -19.78
CA PRO A 540 -5.42 -9.14 -21.10
C PRO A 540 -3.92 -9.33 -21.41
N ALA A 541 -3.58 -9.51 -22.69
CA ALA A 541 -2.22 -9.86 -23.12
C ALA A 541 -1.16 -8.74 -22.98
N ASP A 542 -1.57 -7.46 -22.88
CA ASP A 542 -0.69 -6.28 -22.89
C ASP A 542 -0.92 -5.38 -21.65
N ILE A 543 -0.79 -5.95 -20.45
CA ILE A 543 -0.98 -5.22 -19.18
C ILE A 543 0.33 -4.59 -18.68
N VAL A 544 0.25 -3.32 -18.30
CA VAL A 544 1.29 -2.62 -17.54
C VAL A 544 0.95 -2.73 -16.06
N TRP A 545 1.59 -3.67 -15.37
CA TRP A 545 1.29 -3.96 -13.96
C TRP A 545 1.72 -2.87 -12.98
N LYS A 546 2.86 -2.24 -13.23
CA LYS A 546 3.50 -1.31 -12.29
C LYS A 546 3.24 0.14 -12.65
N ASP A 547 3.25 0.99 -11.63
CA ASP A 547 3.20 2.44 -11.80
C ASP A 547 4.39 2.93 -12.64
N SER A 548 4.13 3.94 -13.45
CA SER A 548 5.12 4.65 -14.25
C SER A 548 5.02 6.15 -14.00
N GLU A 549 6.01 6.94 -14.42
CA GLU A 549 6.00 8.41 -14.21
C GLU A 549 4.76 9.10 -14.80
N ASP A 550 4.17 8.52 -15.85
CA ASP A 550 3.08 9.11 -16.63
C ASP A 550 1.72 8.40 -16.46
N ALA A 551 1.68 7.24 -15.81
CA ALA A 551 0.47 6.42 -15.69
C ALA A 551 0.50 5.49 -14.47
N VAL A 552 -0.67 5.34 -13.83
CA VAL A 552 -0.91 4.36 -12.77
C VAL A 552 -0.90 2.95 -13.36
N GLY A 553 -0.25 2.02 -12.67
CA GLY A 553 -0.18 0.61 -13.04
C GLY A 553 -1.48 -0.13 -12.76
N GLU A 554 -1.63 -1.27 -13.40
CA GLU A 554 -2.82 -2.11 -13.23
C GLU A 554 -2.91 -2.69 -11.82
N LEU A 555 -1.78 -2.99 -11.15
CA LEU A 555 -1.81 -3.52 -9.79
C LEU A 555 -2.50 -2.54 -8.82
N ARG A 556 -2.17 -1.25 -8.88
CA ARG A 556 -2.82 -0.24 -8.04
C ARG A 556 -4.31 -0.16 -8.34
N GLN A 557 -4.67 -0.09 -9.62
CA GLN A 557 -6.08 0.00 -10.04
C GLN A 557 -6.90 -1.23 -9.62
N ILE A 558 -6.32 -2.45 -9.66
CA ILE A 558 -6.98 -3.65 -9.14
C ILE A 558 -7.23 -3.52 -7.64
N LEU A 559 -6.23 -3.09 -6.86
CA LEU A 559 -6.37 -2.95 -5.42
C LEU A 559 -7.37 -1.83 -5.06
N GLU A 560 -7.41 -0.73 -5.81
CA GLU A 560 -8.41 0.33 -5.67
C GLU A 560 -9.82 -0.18 -6.01
N ALA A 561 -9.97 -0.97 -7.07
CA ALA A 561 -11.24 -1.59 -7.43
C ALA A 561 -11.70 -2.62 -6.37
N VAL A 562 -10.78 -3.41 -5.82
CA VAL A 562 -11.09 -4.32 -4.70
C VAL A 562 -11.49 -3.54 -3.46
N ASN A 563 -10.81 -2.45 -3.13
CA ASN A 563 -11.18 -1.60 -2.01
C ASN A 563 -12.58 -0.97 -2.21
N ALA A 564 -12.87 -0.50 -3.43
CA ALA A 564 -14.20 0.00 -3.80
C ALA A 564 -15.30 -1.08 -3.68
N LEU A 565 -14.99 -2.34 -4.03
CA LEU A 565 -15.90 -3.47 -3.82
C LEU A 565 -16.13 -3.75 -2.32
N LEU A 566 -15.08 -3.63 -1.50
CA LEU A 566 -15.14 -3.87 -0.05
C LEU A 566 -15.95 -2.82 0.72
N GLU A 567 -16.23 -1.66 0.13
CA GLU A 567 -17.17 -0.67 0.70
C GLU A 567 -18.61 -1.18 0.73
N VAL A 568 -18.95 -2.13 -0.16
CA VAL A 568 -20.33 -2.59 -0.41
C VAL A 568 -20.51 -4.09 -0.14
N SER A 569 -19.44 -4.88 -0.29
CA SER A 569 -19.44 -6.34 -0.08
C SER A 569 -18.34 -6.77 0.88
N GLU A 570 -18.60 -7.74 1.76
CA GLU A 570 -17.55 -8.35 2.58
C GLU A 570 -16.69 -9.38 1.81
N ASP A 571 -17.15 -9.81 0.63
CA ASP A 571 -16.52 -10.83 -0.22
C ASP A 571 -16.02 -10.21 -1.54
N ILE A 572 -14.86 -10.69 -2.02
CA ILE A 572 -14.18 -10.23 -3.25
C ILE A 572 -14.45 -11.18 -4.42
N ASN A 573 -15.28 -12.21 -4.25
CA ASN A 573 -15.57 -13.18 -5.31
C ASN A 573 -16.19 -12.52 -6.57
N LEU A 574 -15.40 -12.38 -7.62
CA LEU A 574 -15.83 -11.82 -8.91
C LEU A 574 -16.42 -12.86 -9.87
N GLU A 575 -16.22 -14.16 -9.63
CA GLU A 575 -16.80 -15.21 -10.50
C GLU A 575 -18.33 -15.25 -10.42
N ASP A 576 -18.88 -14.85 -9.26
CA ASP A 576 -20.31 -14.81 -8.96
C ASP A 576 -20.69 -13.42 -8.43
N LEU A 577 -20.26 -12.38 -9.14
CA LEU A 577 -20.57 -11.00 -8.78
C LEU A 577 -22.09 -10.76 -8.91
N ASP A 578 -22.78 -10.74 -7.77
CA ASP A 578 -24.21 -10.42 -7.71
C ASP A 578 -24.46 -8.97 -8.16
N LEU A 579 -25.46 -8.78 -9.02
CA LEU A 579 -25.93 -7.47 -9.46
C LEU A 579 -26.38 -6.56 -8.32
N SER A 580 -26.79 -7.13 -7.18
CA SER A 580 -27.11 -6.35 -5.99
C SER A 580 -25.91 -5.53 -5.49
N ILE A 581 -24.69 -6.07 -5.60
CA ILE A 581 -23.47 -5.40 -5.18
C ILE A 581 -23.19 -4.18 -6.07
N ILE A 582 -23.28 -4.35 -7.40
CA ILE A 582 -23.14 -3.25 -8.36
C ILE A 582 -24.22 -2.19 -8.14
N ALA A 583 -25.43 -2.62 -7.76
CA ALA A 583 -26.54 -1.72 -7.53
C ALA A 583 -26.37 -0.83 -6.30
N ASP A 584 -25.71 -1.35 -5.26
CA ASP A 584 -25.48 -0.66 -3.99
C ASP A 584 -24.26 0.29 -4.04
N MET A 585 -23.36 0.14 -5.01
CA MET A 585 -22.26 1.09 -5.28
C MET A 585 -22.80 2.46 -5.70
N ASP A 586 -22.13 3.56 -5.36
CA ASP A 586 -22.44 4.87 -5.94
C ASP A 586 -21.72 5.10 -7.29
N SER A 587 -22.00 6.21 -7.98
CA SER A 587 -21.39 6.48 -9.29
C SER A 587 -19.88 6.74 -9.22
N GLU A 588 -19.34 7.21 -8.08
CA GLU A 588 -17.91 7.40 -7.88
C GLU A 588 -17.23 6.05 -7.66
N THR A 589 -17.79 5.20 -6.79
CA THR A 589 -17.34 3.81 -6.56
C THR A 589 -17.35 3.00 -7.86
N ILE A 590 -18.40 3.12 -8.69
CA ILE A 590 -18.49 2.44 -10.00
C ILE A 590 -17.38 2.91 -10.94
N SER A 591 -17.07 4.21 -10.97
CA SER A 591 -16.01 4.73 -11.80
C SER A 591 -14.67 4.11 -11.40
N THR A 592 -14.31 4.19 -10.11
CA THR A 592 -13.08 3.61 -9.57
C THR A 592 -12.99 2.11 -9.82
N PHE A 593 -14.08 1.37 -9.65
CA PHE A 593 -14.13 -0.07 -9.88
C PHE A 593 -13.77 -0.44 -11.33
N PHE A 594 -14.23 0.35 -12.31
CA PHE A 594 -13.98 0.11 -13.72
C PHE A 594 -12.73 0.81 -14.28
N GLU A 595 -11.94 1.52 -13.46
CA GLU A 595 -10.62 2.05 -13.89
C GLU A 595 -9.65 0.90 -14.20
N SER A 596 -9.67 -0.19 -13.42
CA SER A 596 -8.88 -1.39 -13.68
C SER A 596 -9.27 -2.09 -14.97
N TYR A 597 -8.28 -2.33 -15.84
CA TYR A 597 -8.52 -3.03 -17.09
C TYR A 597 -8.80 -4.52 -16.92
N VAL A 598 -8.19 -5.16 -15.94
CA VAL A 598 -8.43 -6.56 -15.57
C VAL A 598 -9.86 -6.73 -15.06
N ILE A 599 -10.36 -5.80 -14.23
CA ILE A 599 -11.76 -5.82 -13.78
C ILE A 599 -12.70 -5.63 -14.98
N ARG A 600 -12.43 -4.68 -15.88
CA ARG A 600 -13.25 -4.50 -17.11
C ARG A 600 -13.30 -5.77 -17.95
N ALA A 601 -12.16 -6.44 -18.13
CA ALA A 601 -12.08 -7.68 -18.89
C ALA A 601 -12.91 -8.79 -18.23
N THR A 602 -12.76 -8.95 -16.91
CA THR A 602 -13.49 -9.95 -16.10
C THR A 602 -15.00 -9.70 -16.14
N VAL A 603 -15.45 -8.47 -15.92
CA VAL A 603 -16.88 -8.11 -15.95
C VAL A 603 -17.47 -8.18 -17.35
N THR A 604 -16.68 -7.91 -18.40
CA THR A 604 -17.10 -8.13 -19.79
C THR A 604 -17.49 -9.59 -20.01
N ASP A 605 -16.65 -10.53 -19.58
CA ASP A 605 -16.91 -11.96 -19.76
C ASP A 605 -18.13 -12.39 -18.95
N LEU A 606 -18.30 -11.87 -17.72
CA LEU A 606 -19.50 -12.09 -16.90
C LEU A 606 -20.77 -11.62 -17.65
N ILE A 607 -20.82 -10.36 -18.10
CA ILE A 607 -22.00 -9.78 -18.79
C ILE A 607 -22.35 -10.56 -20.07
N LYS A 608 -21.36 -11.07 -20.81
CA LYS A 608 -21.60 -11.90 -22.02
C LYS A 608 -22.31 -13.22 -21.69
N GLU A 609 -22.12 -13.74 -20.49
CA GLU A 609 -22.73 -15.00 -20.03
C GLU A 609 -24.06 -14.79 -19.28
N MET A 610 -24.40 -13.56 -18.93
CA MET A 610 -25.61 -13.23 -18.17
C MET A 610 -26.90 -13.45 -18.98
N PRO A 611 -27.88 -14.20 -18.43
CA PRO A 611 -29.20 -14.37 -19.07
C PRO A 611 -30.14 -13.17 -18.79
N MET A 612 -30.79 -12.64 -19.83
CA MET A 612 -31.84 -11.60 -19.73
C MET A 612 -33.24 -12.14 -20.07
N GLN A 613 -33.68 -13.19 -19.35
CA GLN A 613 -34.98 -13.85 -19.56
C GLN A 613 -35.31 -14.08 -21.06
N ASP A 614 -36.36 -13.43 -21.58
CA ASP A 614 -36.85 -13.54 -22.96
C ASP A 614 -36.20 -12.53 -23.94
N MET A 615 -35.34 -11.63 -23.47
CA MET A 615 -34.60 -10.66 -24.30
C MET A 615 -33.16 -11.14 -24.52
N ALA A 616 -32.81 -11.42 -25.78
CA ALA A 616 -31.42 -11.73 -26.13
C ALA A 616 -30.58 -10.45 -26.09
N LEU A 617 -29.53 -10.42 -25.25
CA LEU A 617 -28.57 -9.32 -25.20
C LEU A 617 -27.92 -9.11 -26.57
N ILE A 618 -27.90 -7.86 -27.02
CA ILE A 618 -27.23 -7.43 -28.24
C ILE A 618 -26.02 -6.59 -27.85
N PHE A 619 -24.85 -6.95 -28.39
CA PHE A 619 -23.58 -6.28 -28.13
C PHE A 619 -23.11 -5.53 -29.38
N PRO A 620 -23.35 -4.21 -29.49
CA PRO A 620 -22.89 -3.42 -30.63
C PRO A 620 -21.36 -3.38 -30.71
N ASP A 621 -20.78 -3.39 -31.91
CA ASP A 621 -19.31 -3.37 -32.09
C ASP A 621 -18.65 -2.13 -31.47
N VAL A 622 -19.40 -1.02 -31.34
CA VAL A 622 -18.92 0.24 -30.76
C VAL A 622 -18.59 0.16 -29.27
N VAL A 623 -19.11 -0.86 -28.57
CA VAL A 623 -18.90 -1.01 -27.12
C VAL A 623 -17.57 -1.66 -26.78
N PHE A 624 -16.90 -2.26 -27.77
CA PHE A 624 -15.63 -2.95 -27.59
C PHE A 624 -14.44 -2.03 -27.82
N ASP A 625 -13.38 -2.27 -27.05
CA ASP A 625 -12.06 -1.71 -27.28
C ASP A 625 -11.26 -2.50 -28.34
N GLU A 626 -9.98 -2.14 -28.54
CA GLU A 626 -9.11 -2.80 -29.53
C GLU A 626 -8.82 -4.28 -29.21
N ASN A 627 -9.01 -4.71 -27.95
CA ASN A 627 -8.73 -6.07 -27.48
C ASN A 627 -10.00 -6.93 -27.31
N GLY A 628 -11.19 -6.37 -27.55
CA GLY A 628 -12.46 -7.09 -27.49
C GLY A 628 -13.13 -7.10 -26.11
N TYR A 629 -12.74 -6.19 -25.22
CA TYR A 629 -13.40 -5.96 -23.92
C TYR A 629 -14.26 -4.70 -23.96
N PHE A 630 -15.27 -4.61 -23.08
CA PHE A 630 -16.13 -3.43 -23.05
C PHE A 630 -15.37 -2.19 -22.59
N THR A 631 -15.66 -1.06 -23.23
CA THR A 631 -15.10 0.23 -22.82
C THR A 631 -15.55 0.61 -21.41
N GLU A 632 -14.70 1.36 -20.70
CA GLU A 632 -15.02 1.88 -19.36
C GLU A 632 -16.36 2.63 -19.35
N THR A 633 -16.57 3.52 -20.32
CA THR A 633 -17.82 4.28 -20.46
C THR A 633 -19.04 3.37 -20.60
N GLU A 634 -18.95 2.30 -21.41
CA GLU A 634 -20.08 1.38 -21.54
C GLU A 634 -20.33 0.60 -20.25
N LEU A 635 -19.29 0.11 -19.56
CA LEU A 635 -19.47 -0.63 -18.30
C LEU A 635 -20.11 0.23 -17.20
N ILE A 636 -19.70 1.50 -17.08
CA ILE A 636 -20.35 2.46 -16.17
C ILE A 636 -21.82 2.64 -16.56
N ASN A 637 -22.10 2.88 -17.85
CA ASN A 637 -23.47 3.06 -18.33
C ASN A 637 -24.33 1.80 -18.10
N VAL A 638 -23.77 0.62 -18.30
CA VAL A 638 -24.46 -0.66 -18.03
C VAL A 638 -24.76 -0.79 -16.54
N ALA A 639 -23.78 -0.54 -15.67
CA ALA A 639 -23.99 -0.58 -14.22
C ALA A 639 -25.09 0.38 -13.75
N GLU A 640 -25.10 1.62 -14.26
CA GLU A 640 -26.15 2.61 -13.96
C GLU A 640 -27.51 2.21 -14.53
N ALA A 641 -27.54 1.63 -15.72
CA ALA A 641 -28.77 1.21 -16.39
C ALA A 641 -29.39 -0.03 -15.73
N ILE A 642 -28.56 -1.00 -15.31
CA ILE A 642 -28.96 -2.21 -14.57
C ILE A 642 -29.71 -1.82 -13.28
N LYS A 643 -29.23 -0.82 -12.53
CA LYS A 643 -29.89 -0.34 -11.29
C LYS A 643 -31.37 0.00 -11.46
N LEU A 644 -31.76 0.48 -12.64
CA LEU A 644 -33.14 0.90 -12.92
C LEU A 644 -34.08 -0.29 -13.16
N ILE A 645 -33.55 -1.44 -13.60
CA ILE A 645 -34.34 -2.58 -14.11
C ILE A 645 -34.18 -3.86 -13.31
N ILE A 646 -33.28 -3.92 -12.32
CA ILE A 646 -33.15 -5.10 -11.45
C ILE A 646 -34.24 -5.17 -10.39
N VAL A 647 -34.66 -6.39 -10.04
CA VAL A 647 -35.48 -6.69 -8.88
C VAL A 647 -34.68 -7.55 -7.92
N ILE A 648 -34.49 -7.04 -6.71
CA ILE A 648 -33.82 -7.76 -5.63
C ILE A 648 -34.86 -8.70 -4.98
N GLY A 649 -34.75 -9.99 -5.27
CA GLY A 649 -35.56 -11.05 -4.66
C GLY A 649 -34.97 -11.55 -3.34
N GLU A 650 -35.68 -12.46 -2.66
CA GLU A 650 -35.15 -13.11 -1.43
C GLU A 650 -34.04 -14.13 -1.71
N GLU A 651 -33.94 -14.67 -2.95
CA GLU A 651 -32.96 -15.71 -3.32
C GLU A 651 -32.02 -15.30 -4.47
N GLU A 652 -32.47 -14.49 -5.45
CA GLU A 652 -31.62 -14.03 -6.57
C GLU A 652 -32.03 -12.61 -7.03
N THR A 653 -31.06 -11.81 -7.42
CA THR A 653 -31.28 -10.56 -8.16
C THR A 653 -31.55 -10.89 -9.62
N THR A 654 -32.69 -10.47 -10.15
CA THR A 654 -33.07 -10.77 -11.54
C THR A 654 -33.44 -9.49 -12.29
N PHE A 655 -33.30 -9.52 -13.61
CA PHE A 655 -33.81 -8.45 -14.46
C PHE A 655 -35.33 -8.53 -14.58
N ASP A 656 -36.02 -7.41 -14.40
CA ASP A 656 -37.44 -7.26 -14.68
C ASP A 656 -37.65 -6.22 -15.79
N PRO A 657 -37.80 -6.66 -17.05
CA PRO A 657 -38.05 -5.76 -18.18
C PRO A 657 -39.30 -4.90 -18.02
N ASN A 658 -40.27 -5.29 -17.18
CA ASN A 658 -41.49 -4.50 -16.96
C ASN A 658 -41.22 -3.23 -16.15
N LYS A 659 -40.12 -3.16 -15.39
CA LYS A 659 -39.73 -1.92 -14.69
C LYS A 659 -39.50 -0.76 -15.64
N ILE A 660 -39.07 -1.05 -16.87
CA ILE A 660 -38.88 -0.04 -17.93
C ILE A 660 -40.17 0.79 -18.14
N LEU A 661 -41.35 0.19 -17.95
CA LEU A 661 -42.65 0.84 -18.10
C LEU A 661 -42.96 1.91 -17.05
N GLN A 662 -42.26 1.88 -15.92
CA GLN A 662 -42.49 2.76 -14.78
C GLN A 662 -41.41 3.84 -14.67
N LEU A 663 -40.42 3.84 -15.56
CA LEU A 663 -39.32 4.80 -15.55
C LEU A 663 -39.80 6.20 -15.97
N THR A 664 -39.21 7.20 -15.35
CA THR A 664 -39.35 8.61 -15.73
C THR A 664 -38.46 8.96 -16.93
N ASP A 665 -38.75 10.06 -17.63
CA ASP A 665 -37.94 10.52 -18.77
C ASP A 665 -36.42 10.52 -18.51
N PRO A 666 -35.91 11.07 -17.37
CA PRO A 666 -34.48 11.03 -17.09
C PRO A 666 -33.94 9.62 -16.83
N GLU A 667 -34.73 8.71 -16.26
CA GLU A 667 -34.32 7.32 -16.03
C GLU A 667 -34.26 6.54 -17.35
N VAL A 668 -35.15 6.82 -18.29
CA VAL A 668 -35.07 6.28 -19.65
C VAL A 668 -33.83 6.81 -20.37
N ASP A 669 -33.44 8.07 -20.15
CA ASP A 669 -32.19 8.63 -20.67
C ASP A 669 -30.98 7.87 -20.11
N THR A 670 -30.95 7.57 -18.80
CA THR A 670 -29.91 6.76 -18.17
C THR A 670 -29.89 5.34 -18.70
N LEU A 671 -31.05 4.68 -18.84
CA LEU A 671 -31.15 3.33 -19.40
C LEU A 671 -30.53 3.23 -20.80
N PHE A 672 -30.78 4.24 -21.64
CA PHE A 672 -30.30 4.29 -23.02
C PHE A 672 -28.95 4.99 -23.19
N ALA A 673 -28.29 5.37 -22.10
CA ALA A 673 -26.88 5.72 -22.13
C ALA A 673 -26.01 4.50 -22.45
N SER A 674 -26.40 3.31 -21.95
CA SER A 674 -25.82 2.03 -22.35
C SER A 674 -26.22 1.67 -23.78
N ASP A 675 -25.23 1.45 -24.64
CA ASP A 675 -25.47 1.00 -26.00
C ASP A 675 -25.87 -0.49 -26.05
N ILE A 676 -25.46 -1.31 -25.08
CA ILE A 676 -25.92 -2.71 -24.94
C ILE A 676 -27.42 -2.77 -24.64
N LEU A 677 -27.90 -2.05 -23.60
CA LEU A 677 -29.32 -2.08 -23.26
C LEU A 677 -30.17 -1.35 -24.28
N TYR A 678 -29.69 -0.25 -24.85
CA TYR A 678 -30.35 0.40 -25.99
C TYR A 678 -30.54 -0.56 -27.18
N ALA A 679 -29.47 -1.22 -27.63
CA ALA A 679 -29.55 -2.13 -28.76
C ALA A 679 -30.44 -3.34 -28.47
N THR A 680 -30.38 -3.87 -27.24
CA THR A 680 -31.21 -4.99 -26.79
C THR A 680 -32.69 -4.63 -26.83
N VAL A 681 -33.08 -3.51 -26.21
CA VAL A 681 -34.48 -3.03 -26.19
C VAL A 681 -34.94 -2.59 -27.59
N GLY A 682 -34.08 -1.92 -28.35
CA GLY A 682 -34.38 -1.48 -29.72
C GLY A 682 -34.59 -2.64 -30.69
N ASN A 683 -33.86 -3.74 -30.53
CA ASN A 683 -34.03 -4.96 -31.33
C ASN A 683 -35.26 -5.77 -30.89
N TYR A 684 -35.67 -5.69 -29.63
CA TYR A 684 -36.86 -6.41 -29.13
C TYR A 684 -38.12 -6.07 -29.95
N PHE A 685 -38.37 -4.79 -30.24
CA PHE A 685 -39.53 -4.38 -31.07
C PHE A 685 -39.48 -4.92 -32.51
N ASN A 686 -38.29 -5.18 -33.05
CA ASN A 686 -38.12 -5.75 -34.39
C ASN A 686 -38.24 -7.29 -34.40
N THR A 687 -38.22 -7.94 -33.23
CA THR A 687 -38.18 -9.40 -33.09
C THR A 687 -39.41 -9.98 -32.37
N VAL A 688 -40.18 -9.15 -31.67
CA VAL A 688 -41.47 -9.52 -31.06
C VAL A 688 -42.51 -9.88 -32.13
N ASP A 689 -43.53 -10.66 -31.76
CA ASP A 689 -44.62 -11.03 -32.68
C ASP A 689 -45.31 -9.78 -33.23
N THR A 690 -45.17 -9.59 -34.55
CA THR A 690 -45.67 -8.43 -35.31
C THR A 690 -47.19 -8.24 -35.26
N THR A 691 -47.93 -9.16 -34.63
CA THR A 691 -49.37 -9.00 -34.39
C THR A 691 -49.69 -7.96 -33.31
N THR A 692 -48.73 -7.62 -32.44
CA THR A 692 -48.95 -6.71 -31.30
C THR A 692 -48.56 -5.26 -31.61
N PHE A 693 -47.46 -5.07 -32.36
CA PHE A 693 -46.96 -3.74 -32.73
C PHE A 693 -46.67 -3.66 -34.22
N VAL A 694 -47.11 -2.56 -34.83
CA VAL A 694 -46.71 -2.19 -36.20
C VAL A 694 -45.49 -1.31 -36.10
N VAL A 695 -44.32 -1.81 -36.53
CA VAL A 695 -43.04 -1.08 -36.47
C VAL A 695 -42.70 -0.50 -37.86
N PRO A 696 -42.81 0.82 -38.05
CA PRO A 696 -42.48 1.46 -39.32
C PRO A 696 -40.98 1.39 -39.63
N GLN A 697 -40.59 1.16 -40.88
CA GLN A 697 -39.16 1.11 -41.22
C GLN A 697 -38.41 2.43 -40.97
N VAL A 698 -39.12 3.56 -40.95
CA VAL A 698 -38.53 4.89 -40.73
C VAL A 698 -37.98 5.10 -39.31
N VAL A 699 -38.44 4.32 -38.33
CA VAL A 699 -37.97 4.46 -36.94
C VAL A 699 -36.70 3.67 -36.64
N ASN A 700 -36.24 2.85 -37.58
CA ASN A 700 -35.06 2.02 -37.43
C ASN A 700 -33.78 2.77 -37.83
N THR A 701 -32.71 2.48 -37.09
CA THR A 701 -31.33 2.81 -37.42
C THR A 701 -30.50 1.54 -37.43
N THR A 702 -29.46 1.49 -38.25
CA THR A 702 -28.58 0.32 -38.35
C THR A 702 -27.41 0.46 -37.39
N ILE A 703 -27.13 -0.58 -36.62
CA ILE A 703 -25.92 -0.77 -35.81
C ILE A 703 -25.15 -1.98 -36.31
N ASP A 704 -23.84 -2.03 -36.08
CA ASP A 704 -23.02 -3.21 -36.42
C ASP A 704 -22.89 -4.10 -35.18
N VAL A 705 -23.12 -5.41 -35.35
CA VAL A 705 -23.00 -6.46 -34.33
C VAL A 705 -22.22 -7.61 -34.96
N ASP A 706 -21.04 -7.92 -34.44
CA ASP A 706 -20.09 -8.88 -35.02
C ASP A 706 -19.76 -8.59 -36.50
N GLY A 707 -19.70 -7.31 -36.86
CA GLY A 707 -19.53 -6.84 -38.24
C GLY A 707 -20.73 -7.10 -39.17
N VAL A 708 -21.89 -7.46 -38.62
CA VAL A 708 -23.15 -7.64 -39.34
C VAL A 708 -24.11 -6.49 -39.01
N PRO A 709 -24.69 -5.81 -40.01
CA PRO A 709 -25.67 -4.76 -39.76
C PRO A 709 -26.97 -5.35 -39.21
N VAL A 710 -27.41 -4.82 -38.05
CA VAL A 710 -28.66 -5.13 -37.37
C VAL A 710 -29.48 -3.85 -37.25
N ASP A 711 -30.76 -3.91 -37.61
CA ASP A 711 -31.67 -2.77 -37.50
C ASP A 711 -32.31 -2.73 -36.11
N VAL A 712 -32.18 -1.57 -35.43
CA VAL A 712 -32.72 -1.32 -34.10
C VAL A 712 -33.54 -0.02 -34.10
N VAL A 713 -34.57 0.06 -33.27
CA VAL A 713 -35.38 1.28 -33.14
C VAL A 713 -34.51 2.43 -32.61
N THR A 714 -34.69 3.65 -33.13
CA THR A 714 -33.94 4.84 -32.68
C THR A 714 -34.19 5.18 -31.21
N LYS A 715 -33.18 5.73 -30.51
CA LYS A 715 -33.31 6.18 -29.10
C LYS A 715 -34.48 7.16 -28.89
N GLU A 716 -34.72 8.05 -29.85
CA GLU A 716 -35.84 9.02 -29.79
C GLU A 716 -37.20 8.34 -29.88
N GLU A 717 -37.38 7.40 -30.82
CA GLU A 717 -38.64 6.66 -30.92
C GLU A 717 -38.88 5.78 -29.68
N LEU A 718 -37.86 5.08 -29.17
CA LEU A 718 -38.03 4.28 -27.95
C LEU A 718 -38.47 5.11 -26.73
N LYS A 719 -37.94 6.33 -26.58
CA LYS A 719 -38.40 7.28 -25.56
C LYS A 719 -39.86 7.63 -25.76
N ASN A 720 -40.27 7.91 -26.99
CA ASN A 720 -41.67 8.22 -27.30
C ASN A 720 -42.58 7.00 -27.04
N VAL A 721 -42.13 5.78 -27.36
CA VAL A 721 -42.85 4.54 -27.04
C VAL A 721 -43.08 4.42 -25.54
N PHE A 722 -42.05 4.60 -24.71
CA PHE A 722 -42.22 4.49 -23.25
C PHE A 722 -43.06 5.62 -22.66
N LYS A 723 -42.99 6.84 -23.19
CA LYS A 723 -43.91 7.92 -22.81
C LYS A 723 -45.36 7.60 -23.16
N ALA A 724 -45.59 7.07 -24.36
CA ALA A 724 -46.92 6.65 -24.80
C ALA A 724 -47.46 5.51 -23.92
N ILE A 725 -46.63 4.52 -23.62
CA ILE A 725 -47.00 3.39 -22.77
C ILE A 725 -47.27 3.83 -21.31
N SER A 726 -46.43 4.70 -20.76
CA SER A 726 -46.63 5.30 -19.43
C SER A 726 -47.95 6.07 -19.36
N THR A 727 -48.28 6.83 -20.41
CA THR A 727 -49.56 7.55 -20.54
C THR A 727 -50.76 6.60 -20.60
N LEU A 728 -50.60 5.43 -21.24
CA LEU A 728 -51.62 4.36 -21.28
C LEU A 728 -51.68 3.53 -19.99
N ALA A 729 -50.72 3.71 -19.08
CA ALA A 729 -50.56 2.95 -17.84
C ALA A 729 -50.57 1.42 -18.08
N LEU A 730 -49.82 0.95 -19.08
CA LEU A 730 -49.68 -0.50 -19.31
C LEU A 730 -48.86 -1.14 -18.19
N GLU A 731 -49.30 -2.31 -17.73
CA GLU A 731 -48.64 -3.04 -16.64
C GLU A 731 -47.61 -4.06 -17.16
N SER A 732 -47.64 -4.39 -18.46
CA SER A 732 -46.76 -5.37 -19.12
C SER A 732 -46.71 -5.13 -20.63
N PHE A 733 -45.61 -5.57 -21.27
CA PHE A 733 -45.50 -5.67 -22.73
C PHE A 733 -46.18 -6.91 -23.31
N ASP A 734 -46.40 -7.94 -22.49
CA ASP A 734 -47.04 -9.18 -22.92
C ASP A 734 -48.55 -9.01 -23.03
N GLY A 735 -49.08 -9.20 -24.24
CA GLY A 735 -50.54 -9.18 -24.48
C GLY A 735 -51.16 -7.79 -24.43
N VAL A 736 -50.44 -6.75 -24.88
CA VAL A 736 -51.01 -5.42 -25.13
C VAL A 736 -52.01 -5.51 -26.29
N GLU A 737 -53.24 -5.89 -25.98
CA GLU A 737 -54.38 -5.74 -26.90
C GLU A 737 -54.97 -4.36 -26.68
N PHE A 738 -54.84 -3.46 -27.66
CA PHE A 738 -55.50 -2.15 -27.61
C PHE A 738 -57.02 -2.35 -27.67
N ASP A 739 -57.66 -2.41 -26.51
CA ASP A 739 -59.11 -2.51 -26.37
C ASP A 739 -59.77 -1.16 -26.03
N ALA A 740 -61.10 -1.12 -26.04
CA ALA A 740 -61.85 0.10 -25.75
C ALA A 740 -61.73 0.56 -24.28
N SER A 741 -61.25 -0.30 -23.36
CA SER A 741 -61.11 0.05 -21.95
C SER A 741 -59.99 1.08 -21.72
N TYR A 742 -58.99 1.14 -22.60
CA TYR A 742 -57.92 2.13 -22.54
C TYR A 742 -58.39 3.56 -22.82
N ILE A 743 -59.49 3.74 -23.57
CA ILE A 743 -60.03 5.06 -23.89
C ILE A 743 -60.37 5.84 -22.62
N ASN A 744 -60.91 5.17 -21.59
CA ASN A 744 -61.24 5.80 -20.32
C ASN A 744 -60.00 6.30 -19.55
N ARG A 745 -58.81 5.75 -19.82
CA ARG A 745 -57.56 6.20 -19.18
C ARG A 745 -57.06 7.54 -19.75
N LEU A 746 -57.58 7.91 -20.92
CA LEU A 746 -57.25 9.15 -21.61
C LEU A 746 -58.14 10.32 -21.17
N GLU A 747 -59.08 10.13 -20.24
CA GLU A 747 -59.95 11.20 -19.74
C GLU A 747 -59.16 12.41 -19.18
N ASN A 748 -59.72 13.60 -19.33
CA ASN A 748 -59.21 14.82 -18.70
C ASN A 748 -59.48 14.82 -17.19
N GLU A 749 -58.94 15.81 -16.47
CA GLU A 749 -59.10 15.90 -15.00
C GLU A 749 -60.57 16.01 -14.55
N THR A 750 -61.46 16.53 -15.41
CA THR A 750 -62.89 16.72 -15.14
C THR A 750 -63.75 15.51 -15.50
N GLN A 751 -63.17 14.48 -16.13
CA GLN A 751 -63.82 13.26 -16.61
C GLN A 751 -65.01 13.51 -17.56
N ASP A 752 -65.01 14.65 -18.26
CA ASP A 752 -66.09 15.04 -19.17
C ASP A 752 -65.69 14.96 -20.65
N ASP A 753 -64.41 14.84 -20.95
CA ASP A 753 -63.85 14.67 -22.30
C ASP A 753 -62.52 13.91 -22.23
N ILE A 754 -62.01 13.49 -23.39
CA ILE A 754 -60.64 12.98 -23.53
C ILE A 754 -59.64 14.14 -23.47
N ASP A 755 -58.54 13.91 -22.78
CA ASP A 755 -57.35 14.77 -22.76
C ASP A 755 -56.58 14.65 -24.09
N GLU A 756 -56.68 15.70 -24.91
CA GLU A 756 -56.01 15.77 -26.19
C GLU A 756 -54.47 15.78 -26.06
N ASP A 757 -53.93 16.32 -24.96
CA ASP A 757 -52.47 16.32 -24.72
C ASP A 757 -51.97 14.90 -24.44
N LYS A 758 -52.76 14.07 -23.74
CA LYS A 758 -52.45 12.63 -23.56
C LYS A 758 -52.49 11.87 -24.88
N ILE A 759 -53.49 12.12 -25.73
CA ILE A 759 -53.55 11.49 -27.05
C ILE A 759 -52.35 11.93 -27.90
N ASN A 760 -52.02 13.22 -27.93
CA ASN A 760 -50.88 13.72 -28.69
C ASN A 760 -49.58 13.05 -28.22
N THR A 761 -49.38 12.92 -26.90
CA THR A 761 -48.22 12.20 -26.31
C THR A 761 -48.14 10.74 -26.80
N ILE A 762 -49.28 10.06 -26.91
CA ILE A 762 -49.34 8.68 -27.42
C ILE A 762 -49.01 8.63 -28.92
N LEU A 763 -49.51 9.59 -29.70
CA LEU A 763 -49.32 9.66 -31.14
C LEU A 763 -47.93 10.18 -31.54
N ASP A 764 -47.15 10.75 -30.62
CA ASP A 764 -45.76 11.17 -30.87
C ASP A 764 -44.82 9.97 -31.07
N SER A 765 -45.18 8.78 -30.58
CA SER A 765 -44.56 7.53 -31.01
C SER A 765 -45.13 7.07 -32.34
N LEU A 766 -44.27 6.92 -33.36
CA LEU A 766 -44.66 6.39 -34.66
C LEU A 766 -45.04 4.91 -34.60
N ILE A 767 -44.46 4.12 -33.69
CA ILE A 767 -44.83 2.71 -33.47
C ILE A 767 -46.26 2.63 -32.90
N ILE A 768 -46.55 3.38 -31.83
CA ILE A 768 -47.88 3.36 -31.23
C ILE A 768 -48.92 4.00 -32.15
N TYR A 769 -48.57 5.08 -32.85
CA TYR A 769 -49.47 5.70 -33.84
C TYR A 769 -49.79 4.76 -35.01
N ALA A 770 -48.79 4.05 -35.54
CA ALA A 770 -48.99 3.04 -36.58
C ALA A 770 -49.90 1.91 -36.07
N THR A 771 -49.64 1.43 -34.86
CA THR A 771 -50.40 0.36 -34.23
C THR A 771 -51.87 0.77 -33.99
N LEU A 772 -52.12 1.97 -33.45
CA LEU A 772 -53.48 2.47 -33.26
C LEU A 772 -54.21 2.72 -34.59
N SER A 773 -53.50 3.19 -35.62
CA SER A 773 -54.07 3.33 -36.96
C SER A 773 -54.48 1.98 -37.53
N ASP A 774 -53.64 0.95 -37.39
CA ASP A 774 -53.92 -0.42 -37.84
C ASP A 774 -55.09 -1.04 -37.06
N VAL A 775 -55.15 -0.84 -35.74
CA VAL A 775 -56.27 -1.28 -34.89
C VAL A 775 -57.57 -0.65 -35.36
N VAL A 776 -57.60 0.67 -35.55
CA VAL A 776 -58.81 1.35 -36.01
C VAL A 776 -59.18 0.89 -37.41
N ILE A 777 -58.24 0.81 -38.36
CA ILE A 777 -58.48 0.28 -39.73
C ILE A 777 -59.05 -1.15 -39.69
N GLY A 778 -58.58 -1.99 -38.75
CA GLY A 778 -59.09 -3.32 -38.51
C GLY A 778 -60.56 -3.38 -38.07
N LEU A 779 -61.13 -2.27 -37.60
CA LEU A 779 -62.56 -2.16 -37.25
C LEU A 779 -63.47 -1.90 -38.45
N ASP A 780 -62.94 -1.80 -39.67
CA ASP A 780 -63.75 -1.64 -40.87
C ASP A 780 -64.67 -2.86 -41.10
N LYS A 781 -65.95 -2.61 -41.36
CA LYS A 781 -66.94 -3.59 -41.79
C LYS A 781 -66.47 -4.44 -42.97
N SER A 782 -65.64 -3.89 -43.86
CA SER A 782 -65.12 -4.60 -45.03
C SER A 782 -64.21 -5.81 -44.67
N VAL A 783 -63.57 -5.76 -43.50
CA VAL A 783 -62.70 -6.81 -42.96
C VAL A 783 -63.30 -7.56 -41.76
N GLY A 784 -64.54 -7.23 -41.38
CA GLY A 784 -65.31 -7.92 -40.34
C GLY A 784 -65.54 -7.14 -39.04
N GLY A 785 -65.16 -5.86 -38.99
CA GLY A 785 -65.43 -4.96 -37.87
C GLY A 785 -66.83 -4.32 -37.90
N GLN A 786 -67.02 -3.24 -37.12
CA GLN A 786 -68.32 -2.56 -36.92
C GLN A 786 -68.40 -1.14 -37.50
N LEU A 787 -67.26 -0.54 -37.85
CA LEU A 787 -67.18 0.84 -38.33
C LEU A 787 -67.07 0.90 -39.85
N VAL A 788 -67.51 2.01 -40.45
CA VAL A 788 -67.19 2.35 -41.83
C VAL A 788 -66.00 3.29 -41.81
N ILE A 789 -64.88 2.87 -42.41
CA ILE A 789 -63.62 3.62 -42.37
C ILE A 789 -63.36 4.20 -43.75
N PRO A 790 -63.65 5.49 -43.95
CA PRO A 790 -63.55 6.12 -45.26
C PRO A 790 -62.11 6.53 -45.57
N ASP A 791 -61.73 6.48 -46.85
CA ASP A 791 -60.47 7.07 -47.31
C ASP A 791 -60.50 8.61 -47.23
N LYS A 792 -61.69 9.22 -47.37
CA LYS A 792 -61.88 10.68 -47.38
C LYS A 792 -63.12 11.12 -46.62
N ASP A 793 -63.06 12.27 -45.94
CA ASP A 793 -64.21 12.86 -45.24
C ASP A 793 -65.29 13.42 -46.19
N VAL A 794 -66.36 13.98 -45.61
CA VAL A 794 -67.46 14.62 -46.35
C VAL A 794 -67.05 15.87 -47.13
N GLU A 795 -65.96 16.53 -46.73
CA GLU A 795 -65.37 17.68 -47.41
C GLU A 795 -64.29 17.29 -48.44
N ASN A 796 -64.04 16.00 -48.61
CA ASN A 796 -63.08 15.37 -49.52
C ASN A 796 -61.59 15.55 -49.11
N ASN A 797 -61.30 15.73 -47.83
CA ASN A 797 -59.95 15.64 -47.24
C ASN A 797 -59.56 14.17 -47.00
N ASP A 798 -58.26 13.84 -47.08
CA ASP A 798 -57.77 12.47 -46.86
C ASP A 798 -57.80 12.11 -45.37
N ILE A 799 -58.37 10.94 -45.05
CA ILE A 799 -58.42 10.37 -43.70
C ILE A 799 -57.34 9.32 -43.52
N ILE A 800 -57.12 8.47 -44.52
CA ILE A 800 -56.05 7.47 -44.51
C ILE A 800 -54.93 7.94 -45.45
N THR A 801 -53.69 7.91 -44.95
CA THR A 801 -52.49 8.21 -45.73
C THR A 801 -51.50 7.06 -45.63
N LEU A 802 -50.82 6.75 -46.74
CA LEU A 802 -49.76 5.74 -46.77
C LEU A 802 -48.41 6.45 -46.67
N GLU A 803 -47.69 6.24 -45.57
CA GLU A 803 -46.33 6.75 -45.37
C GLU A 803 -45.36 5.58 -45.24
N GLY A 804 -44.40 5.47 -46.18
CA GLY A 804 -43.53 4.31 -46.27
C GLY A 804 -44.31 3.03 -46.59
N ASP A 805 -44.35 2.12 -45.63
CA ASP A 805 -45.03 0.82 -45.68
C ASP A 805 -46.25 0.71 -44.74
N VAL A 806 -46.63 1.81 -44.06
CA VAL A 806 -47.66 1.83 -43.03
C VAL A 806 -48.80 2.80 -43.40
N TYR A 807 -50.05 2.39 -43.14
CA TYR A 807 -51.22 3.25 -43.26
C TYR A 807 -51.48 3.98 -41.95
N TYR A 808 -51.60 5.30 -42.02
CA TYR A 808 -51.91 6.17 -40.89
C TYR A 808 -53.27 6.82 -41.07
N ILE A 809 -54.07 6.82 -40.00
CA ILE A 809 -55.28 7.64 -39.91
C ILE A 809 -54.85 9.05 -39.47
N ALA A 810 -55.38 10.10 -40.10
CA ALA A 810 -55.07 11.48 -39.75
C ALA A 810 -55.19 11.72 -38.23
N ARG A 811 -54.21 12.39 -37.62
CA ARG A 811 -54.15 12.58 -36.14
C ARG A 811 -55.45 13.14 -35.56
N THR A 812 -56.01 14.15 -36.21
CA THR A 812 -57.30 14.74 -35.80
C THR A 812 -58.44 13.73 -35.84
N GLU A 813 -58.44 12.83 -36.82
CA GLU A 813 -59.47 11.79 -36.92
C GLU A 813 -59.31 10.73 -35.83
N VAL A 814 -58.08 10.29 -35.49
CA VAL A 814 -57.86 9.39 -34.35
C VAL A 814 -58.39 10.00 -33.05
N ILE A 815 -58.08 11.28 -32.80
CA ILE A 815 -58.58 12.04 -31.64
C ILE A 815 -60.11 12.04 -31.63
N ASN A 816 -60.74 12.38 -32.76
CA ASN A 816 -62.19 12.47 -32.87
C ASN A 816 -62.87 11.10 -32.71
N VAL A 817 -62.30 10.01 -33.25
CA VAL A 817 -62.82 8.65 -33.07
C VAL A 817 -62.80 8.26 -31.60
N PHE A 818 -61.69 8.47 -30.90
CA PHE A 818 -61.60 8.13 -29.48
C PHE A 818 -62.56 8.99 -28.66
N ARG A 819 -62.61 10.30 -28.92
CA ARG A 819 -63.54 11.22 -28.24
C ARG A 819 -64.99 10.79 -28.44
N ALA A 820 -65.37 10.42 -29.66
CA ALA A 820 -66.67 9.87 -29.98
C ALA A 820 -66.96 8.57 -29.21
N MET A 821 -66.03 7.62 -29.19
CA MET A 821 -66.17 6.35 -28.45
C MET A 821 -66.29 6.56 -26.94
N TYR A 822 -65.55 7.51 -26.37
CA TYR A 822 -65.66 7.89 -24.96
C TYR A 822 -67.04 8.49 -24.63
N SER A 823 -67.54 9.40 -25.47
CA SER A 823 -68.84 10.07 -25.25
C SER A 823 -70.03 9.09 -25.16
N ILE A 824 -69.92 7.92 -25.82
CA ILE A 824 -70.93 6.86 -25.80
C ILE A 824 -70.55 5.67 -24.90
N ASN A 825 -69.47 5.77 -24.13
CA ASN A 825 -68.99 4.75 -23.21
C ASN A 825 -68.79 3.36 -23.87
N ILE A 826 -68.10 3.29 -25.01
CA ILE A 826 -67.75 1.99 -25.61
C ILE A 826 -66.83 1.22 -24.66
N THR A 827 -67.19 -0.04 -24.40
CA THR A 827 -66.38 -0.98 -23.60
C THR A 827 -65.78 -2.11 -24.43
N ASP A 828 -66.18 -2.23 -25.71
CA ASP A 828 -65.71 -3.25 -26.65
C ASP A 828 -65.85 -2.73 -28.10
N PHE A 829 -64.75 -2.70 -28.85
CA PHE A 829 -64.74 -2.26 -30.25
C PHE A 829 -65.57 -3.14 -31.19
N ASN A 830 -65.85 -4.39 -30.81
CA ASN A 830 -66.71 -5.28 -31.58
C ASN A 830 -68.21 -5.02 -31.35
N THR A 831 -68.56 -4.17 -30.40
CA THR A 831 -69.95 -3.91 -29.99
C THR A 831 -70.24 -2.41 -29.93
N ILE A 832 -70.33 -1.78 -31.11
CA ILE A 832 -70.63 -0.33 -31.24
C ILE A 832 -72.09 -0.16 -31.69
N ASN A 833 -72.96 0.35 -30.79
CA ASN A 833 -74.38 0.57 -31.10
C ASN A 833 -74.65 2.05 -31.43
N LEU A 834 -74.76 2.35 -32.72
CA LEU A 834 -75.14 3.68 -33.22
C LEU A 834 -76.59 3.73 -33.74
N GLU A 835 -77.45 2.80 -33.32
CA GLU A 835 -78.87 2.77 -33.69
C GLU A 835 -79.77 3.48 -32.65
N ASP A 836 -79.26 3.73 -31.43
CA ASP A 836 -80.03 4.41 -30.37
C ASP A 836 -80.10 5.93 -30.62
N THR A 837 -81.27 6.41 -31.01
CA THR A 837 -81.52 7.83 -31.30
C THR A 837 -81.32 8.73 -30.09
N THR A 838 -81.56 8.23 -28.87
CA THR A 838 -81.37 9.01 -27.63
C THR A 838 -79.89 9.20 -27.35
N LEU A 839 -79.09 8.15 -27.57
CA LEU A 839 -77.63 8.19 -27.44
C LEU A 839 -77.02 9.13 -28.49
N LEU A 840 -77.42 8.97 -29.76
CA LEU A 840 -76.96 9.82 -30.85
C LEU A 840 -77.30 11.29 -30.61
N LYS A 841 -78.53 11.60 -30.18
CA LYS A 841 -78.95 12.98 -29.91
C LYS A 841 -78.12 13.64 -28.80
N THR A 842 -77.84 12.89 -27.73
CA THR A 842 -77.13 13.43 -26.57
C THR A 842 -75.68 13.80 -26.90
N ASN A 843 -75.06 13.05 -27.81
CA ASN A 843 -73.63 13.18 -28.14
C ASN A 843 -73.37 13.63 -29.59
N PHE A 844 -74.39 14.12 -30.30
CA PHE A 844 -74.35 14.30 -31.76
C PHE A 844 -73.16 15.13 -32.24
N ASP A 845 -72.95 16.30 -31.62
CA ASP A 845 -71.88 17.22 -32.00
C ASP A 845 -70.49 16.56 -31.89
N VAL A 846 -70.27 15.73 -30.86
CA VAL A 846 -69.00 15.01 -30.66
C VAL A 846 -68.86 13.83 -31.62
N LEU A 847 -69.96 13.13 -31.91
CA LEU A 847 -69.95 11.97 -32.80
C LEU A 847 -69.70 12.36 -34.26
N ILE A 848 -70.25 13.50 -34.71
CA ILE A 848 -70.17 13.92 -36.10
C ILE A 848 -68.81 14.53 -36.46
N ASP A 849 -68.05 15.00 -35.48
CA ASP A 849 -66.69 15.53 -35.66
C ASP A 849 -65.71 14.46 -36.22
N SER A 850 -65.99 13.17 -36.00
CA SER A 850 -65.24 12.06 -36.61
C SER A 850 -65.85 11.67 -37.96
N ALA A 851 -65.04 11.70 -39.02
CA ALA A 851 -65.45 11.23 -40.35
C ALA A 851 -65.78 9.73 -40.37
N ILE A 852 -65.09 8.90 -39.57
CA ILE A 852 -65.34 7.47 -39.40
C ILE A 852 -66.71 7.24 -38.74
N ILE A 853 -67.01 7.96 -37.65
CA ILE A 853 -68.31 7.82 -36.97
C ILE A 853 -69.44 8.42 -37.81
N HIS A 854 -69.21 9.56 -38.48
CA HIS A 854 -70.15 10.15 -39.43
C HIS A 854 -70.49 9.20 -40.59
N ALA A 855 -69.47 8.56 -41.20
CA ALA A 855 -69.67 7.54 -42.22
C ALA A 855 -70.45 6.35 -41.66
N THR A 856 -70.14 5.92 -40.44
CA THR A 856 -70.82 4.79 -39.79
C THR A 856 -72.29 5.10 -39.50
N ILE A 857 -72.63 6.28 -38.96
CA ILE A 857 -74.02 6.71 -38.74
C ILE A 857 -74.77 6.83 -40.07
N SER A 858 -74.12 7.40 -41.09
CA SER A 858 -74.69 7.51 -42.44
C SER A 858 -75.00 6.11 -43.01
N ASP A 859 -74.07 5.17 -42.88
CA ASP A 859 -74.23 3.79 -43.34
C ASP A 859 -75.35 3.04 -42.59
N VAL A 860 -75.44 3.21 -41.26
CA VAL A 860 -76.56 2.67 -40.47
C VAL A 860 -77.88 3.16 -41.06
N ILE A 861 -78.03 4.48 -41.28
CA ILE A 861 -79.28 5.05 -41.78
C ILE A 861 -79.60 4.62 -43.21
N LEU A 862 -78.59 4.60 -44.09
CA LEU A 862 -78.74 4.16 -45.48
C LEU A 862 -79.13 2.68 -45.58
N ASN A 863 -78.74 1.86 -44.61
CA ASN A 863 -78.98 0.42 -44.61
C ASN A 863 -80.16 -0.07 -43.74
N ILE A 864 -80.95 0.83 -43.12
CA ILE A 864 -82.21 0.50 -42.39
C ILE A 864 -83.24 -0.26 -43.27
N GLY A 865 -83.10 -0.22 -44.60
CA GLY A 865 -84.00 -0.89 -45.54
C GLY A 865 -85.24 -0.04 -45.87
N SER A 866 -86.37 -0.66 -46.22
CA SER A 866 -87.56 0.07 -46.71
C SER A 866 -88.34 0.83 -45.64
N THR A 867 -87.87 0.84 -44.38
CA THR A 867 -88.55 1.53 -43.27
C THR A 867 -88.29 3.05 -43.30
N VAL A 868 -87.13 3.47 -43.81
CA VAL A 868 -86.73 4.88 -43.94
C VAL A 868 -86.36 5.15 -45.39
N ILE A 869 -86.83 6.27 -45.94
CA ILE A 869 -86.49 6.73 -47.29
C ILE A 869 -85.50 7.87 -47.16
N VAL A 870 -84.30 7.65 -47.68
CA VAL A 870 -83.24 8.67 -47.74
C VAL A 870 -83.22 9.30 -49.14
N PRO A 871 -83.73 10.53 -49.32
CA PRO A 871 -83.71 11.19 -50.62
C PRO A 871 -82.31 11.75 -50.94
N GLU A 872 -81.95 11.79 -52.22
CA GLU A 872 -80.66 12.40 -52.66
C GLU A 872 -80.61 13.91 -52.41
N ARG A 873 -81.77 14.58 -52.42
CA ARG A 873 -81.92 16.04 -52.29
C ARG A 873 -83.17 16.41 -51.51
N ASP A 874 -83.12 17.56 -50.83
CA ASP A 874 -84.26 18.12 -50.09
C ASP A 874 -85.31 18.76 -51.02
N SER A 875 -86.38 19.28 -50.43
CA SER A 875 -87.46 19.97 -51.16
C SER A 875 -87.03 21.27 -51.87
N ASN A 876 -85.87 21.83 -51.50
CA ASN A 876 -85.25 23.00 -52.12
C ASN A 876 -84.14 22.64 -53.13
N ASN A 877 -83.98 21.35 -53.44
CA ASN A 877 -82.96 20.81 -54.32
C ASN A 877 -81.52 20.99 -53.79
N VAL A 878 -81.32 21.01 -52.47
CA VAL A 878 -80.01 20.93 -51.79
C VAL A 878 -79.61 19.44 -51.65
N PRO A 879 -78.37 19.04 -51.99
CA PRO A 879 -77.89 17.67 -51.78
C PRO A 879 -77.96 17.26 -50.30
N ILE A 880 -78.51 16.08 -50.05
CA ILE A 880 -78.50 15.44 -48.73
C ILE A 880 -77.42 14.37 -48.67
N LEU A 881 -77.20 13.67 -49.79
CA LEU A 881 -76.15 12.67 -49.93
C LEU A 881 -74.93 13.28 -50.60
N VAL A 882 -73.77 13.06 -50.00
CA VAL A 882 -72.44 13.42 -50.53
C VAL A 882 -71.62 12.15 -50.66
N THR A 883 -71.13 11.86 -51.85
CA THR A 883 -70.28 10.69 -52.10
C THR A 883 -68.85 11.14 -52.39
N THR A 884 -67.90 10.75 -51.54
CA THR A 884 -66.45 10.95 -51.72
C THR A 884 -65.79 9.59 -51.97
N SER A 885 -65.17 8.98 -50.95
CA SER A 885 -64.87 7.54 -50.92
C SER A 885 -66.13 6.75 -50.55
N ASP A 886 -66.88 7.27 -49.58
CA ASP A 886 -68.09 6.70 -49.02
C ASP A 886 -69.26 7.66 -49.17
N THR A 887 -70.46 7.16 -48.90
CA THR A 887 -71.69 7.97 -48.99
C THR A 887 -72.10 8.48 -47.62
N TYR A 888 -72.05 9.80 -47.47
CA TYR A 888 -72.43 10.52 -46.27
C TYR A 888 -73.82 11.14 -46.40
N ILE A 889 -74.53 11.21 -45.27
CA ILE A 889 -75.68 12.10 -45.10
C ILE A 889 -75.16 13.38 -44.46
N ILE A 890 -75.44 14.56 -45.02
CA ILE A 890 -74.94 15.82 -44.47
C ILE A 890 -75.35 16.01 -42.99
N GLU A 891 -74.45 16.58 -42.20
CA GLU A 891 -74.63 16.79 -40.75
C GLU A 891 -75.98 17.43 -40.40
N SER A 892 -76.37 18.50 -41.11
CA SER A 892 -77.62 19.21 -40.83
C SER A 892 -78.86 18.33 -41.00
N GLU A 893 -78.84 17.38 -41.95
CA GLU A 893 -79.94 16.44 -42.17
C GLU A 893 -79.95 15.34 -41.10
N LEU A 894 -78.78 14.81 -40.72
CA LEU A 894 -78.67 13.82 -39.63
C LEU A 894 -79.21 14.39 -38.31
N ASN A 895 -78.81 15.61 -37.96
CA ASN A 895 -79.29 16.29 -36.75
C ASN A 895 -80.82 16.48 -36.79
N ALA A 896 -81.33 17.01 -37.91
CA ALA A 896 -82.77 17.21 -38.09
C ALA A 896 -83.56 15.89 -38.03
N MET A 897 -83.02 14.80 -38.59
CA MET A 897 -83.62 13.47 -38.54
C MET A 897 -83.67 12.94 -37.11
N ILE A 898 -82.57 13.02 -36.37
CA ILE A 898 -82.49 12.55 -34.97
C ILE A 898 -83.46 13.34 -34.09
N ASP A 899 -83.50 14.67 -34.25
CA ASP A 899 -84.45 15.54 -33.54
C ASP A 899 -85.91 15.19 -33.84
N GLY A 900 -86.22 14.93 -35.10
CA GLY A 900 -87.57 14.54 -35.52
C GLY A 900 -87.97 13.15 -35.02
N LEU A 901 -87.04 12.19 -34.96
CA LEU A 901 -87.29 10.86 -34.38
C LEU A 901 -87.55 10.93 -32.87
N ASP A 902 -86.76 11.73 -32.14
CA ASP A 902 -86.97 11.98 -30.71
C ASP A 902 -88.34 12.64 -30.42
N LEU A 903 -88.74 13.62 -31.23
CA LEU A 903 -90.08 14.23 -31.15
C LEU A 903 -91.22 13.21 -31.30
N LEU A 904 -91.02 12.21 -32.16
CA LEU A 904 -91.98 11.13 -32.40
C LEU A 904 -91.90 10.02 -31.34
N GLY A 905 -90.95 10.11 -30.40
CA GLY A 905 -90.70 9.09 -29.38
C GLY A 905 -90.13 7.80 -29.97
N VAL A 906 -89.47 7.88 -31.13
CA VAL A 906 -88.84 6.76 -31.82
C VAL A 906 -87.39 6.71 -31.37
N THR A 907 -87.05 5.68 -30.60
CA THR A 907 -85.69 5.51 -30.04
C THR A 907 -84.77 4.68 -30.94
N ASP A 908 -85.33 3.99 -31.93
CA ASP A 908 -84.62 3.18 -32.93
C ASP A 908 -85.19 3.48 -34.32
N PRO A 909 -84.40 3.99 -35.28
CA PRO A 909 -84.83 4.27 -36.64
C PRO A 909 -85.45 3.06 -37.37
N ASN A 910 -85.05 1.82 -37.04
CA ASN A 910 -85.66 0.60 -37.61
C ASN A 910 -87.12 0.40 -37.15
N SER A 911 -87.52 1.03 -36.06
CA SER A 911 -88.87 0.96 -35.50
C SER A 911 -89.83 2.03 -36.04
N PHE A 912 -89.39 2.82 -37.03
CA PHE A 912 -90.12 3.93 -37.67
C PHE A 912 -91.32 3.49 -38.55
N GLN A 913 -92.17 2.61 -38.02
CA GLN A 913 -93.45 2.19 -38.61
C GLN A 913 -94.64 2.45 -37.66
N ASN A 914 -94.40 2.60 -36.35
CA ASN A 914 -95.43 2.75 -35.32
C ASN A 914 -95.17 3.97 -34.44
N PHE A 915 -95.45 5.18 -34.93
CA PHE A 915 -95.30 6.42 -34.16
C PHE A 915 -96.64 7.14 -33.94
N THR A 916 -96.68 8.04 -32.96
CA THR A 916 -97.88 8.81 -32.61
C THR A 916 -97.71 10.29 -32.90
N PHE A 917 -98.66 10.87 -33.63
CA PHE A 917 -98.73 12.32 -33.82
C PHE A 917 -99.17 13.09 -32.56
N ALA A 918 -99.50 12.40 -31.46
CA ALA A 918 -99.94 13.01 -30.21
C ALA A 918 -98.93 14.01 -29.64
N ASN A 919 -97.64 13.80 -29.92
CA ASN A 919 -96.54 14.67 -29.47
C ASN A 919 -96.36 15.93 -30.33
N LEU A 920 -97.05 16.05 -31.48
CA LEU A 920 -96.97 17.19 -32.42
C LEU A 920 -98.12 18.20 -32.18
N ASP A 921 -98.31 18.60 -30.93
CA ASP A 921 -99.45 19.41 -30.48
C ASP A 921 -99.36 20.90 -30.81
N ASP A 922 -98.20 21.40 -31.27
CA ASP A 922 -97.98 22.77 -31.71
C ASP A 922 -97.32 22.87 -33.10
N ASP A 923 -97.39 24.07 -33.70
CA ASP A 923 -96.81 24.33 -35.03
C ASP A 923 -95.28 24.19 -35.03
N THR A 924 -94.60 24.54 -33.94
CA THR A 924 -93.14 24.51 -33.83
C THR A 924 -92.62 23.07 -33.97
N LYS A 925 -93.19 22.11 -33.24
CA LYS A 925 -92.81 20.69 -33.33
C LYS A 925 -93.12 20.08 -34.69
N ARG A 926 -94.20 20.53 -35.33
CA ARG A 926 -94.53 20.10 -36.70
C ARG A 926 -93.52 20.63 -37.72
N TYR A 927 -93.06 21.88 -37.57
CA TYR A 927 -92.01 22.41 -38.43
C TYR A 927 -90.67 21.70 -38.17
N GLN A 928 -90.29 21.49 -36.91
CA GLN A 928 -89.07 20.78 -36.54
C GLN A 928 -89.03 19.35 -37.10
N LEU A 929 -90.16 18.63 -37.09
CA LEU A 929 -90.24 17.31 -37.73
C LEU A 929 -90.02 17.35 -39.25
N MET A 930 -90.45 18.42 -39.91
CA MET A 930 -90.35 18.59 -41.36
C MET A 930 -89.03 19.23 -41.81
N ASP A 931 -88.17 19.64 -40.88
CA ASP A 931 -86.81 20.12 -41.18
C ASP A 931 -85.93 18.98 -41.72
N SER A 932 -86.21 17.73 -41.35
CA SER A 932 -85.59 16.54 -41.95
C SER A 932 -86.29 16.15 -43.24
N ALA A 933 -85.55 16.16 -44.34
CA ALA A 933 -86.01 15.64 -45.62
C ALA A 933 -86.17 14.12 -45.62
N ILE A 934 -85.38 13.38 -44.83
CA ILE A 934 -85.51 11.93 -44.63
C ILE A 934 -86.86 11.61 -43.99
N LEU A 935 -87.21 12.27 -42.89
CA LEU A 935 -88.50 12.06 -42.22
C LEU A 935 -89.66 12.55 -43.08
N HIS A 936 -89.54 13.70 -43.74
CA HIS A 936 -90.56 14.20 -44.64
C HIS A 936 -90.82 13.23 -45.82
N ALA A 937 -89.77 12.70 -46.45
CA ALA A 937 -89.89 11.73 -47.54
C ALA A 937 -90.51 10.41 -47.03
N THR A 938 -90.05 9.90 -45.90
CA THR A 938 -90.53 8.65 -45.30
C THR A 938 -91.99 8.75 -44.87
N ILE A 939 -92.38 9.82 -44.16
CA ILE A 939 -93.77 10.07 -43.75
C ILE A 939 -94.66 10.28 -44.98
N THR A 940 -94.17 11.01 -46.00
CA THR A 940 -94.94 11.23 -47.23
C THR A 940 -95.20 9.91 -47.96
N ASP A 941 -94.19 9.06 -48.12
CA ASP A 941 -94.37 7.75 -48.73
C ASP A 941 -95.33 6.87 -47.91
N GLN A 942 -95.18 6.83 -46.59
CA GLN A 942 -96.13 6.12 -45.72
C GLN A 942 -97.56 6.66 -45.90
N LEU A 943 -97.77 7.98 -45.93
CA LEU A 943 -99.08 8.61 -46.15
C LEU A 943 -99.66 8.33 -47.54
N LEU A 944 -98.81 8.30 -48.58
CA LEU A 944 -99.22 8.00 -49.96
C LEU A 944 -99.53 6.52 -50.17
N ASN A 945 -98.90 5.64 -49.39
CA ASN A 945 -99.11 4.20 -49.41
C ASN A 945 -100.27 3.74 -48.50
N LEU A 946 -100.96 4.66 -47.81
CA LEU A 946 -102.25 4.40 -47.17
C LEU A 946 -103.37 4.34 -48.24
N ASP A 947 -103.54 3.19 -48.88
CA ASP A 947 -104.73 2.88 -49.70
C ASP A 947 -105.91 2.50 -48.77
N ASP A 948 -106.89 3.42 -48.63
CA ASP A 948 -108.17 3.31 -47.87
C ASP A 948 -108.11 2.98 -46.36
#